data_AF-A0A7X7T6K8-F1
#
_entry.id   AF-A0A7X7T6K8-F1
#
_cell.length_a   1.000
_cell.length_b   1.000
_cell.length_c   1.000
_cell.angle_alpha   90.00
_cell.angle_beta   90.00
_cell.angle_gamma   90.00
#
_symmetry.space_group_name_H-M   'P 1'
#
loop_
_entity.id
_entity.type
_entity.pdbx_description
1 polymer ?
#
loop_
_entity_poly.entity_id
_entity_poly.type
_entity_poly.pdbx_seq_one_letter_code
_entity_poly.pdbx_strand_id
1 'polypeptide(L)'
;MLLSPTRTGALAVVVVLLIPIPSPGAGADPPGGGAPASGPPRAAQRESGPALSIRLASPNQGGTWAELTPLMSRADEVLVSFPGNARQLDLDSVPDWPLLVCTGAPDRATTCVRWLASTGTIEVHLSPGVRVSGRCVQADEPLAGARVAVVPAVLEASRPFTWPLRLERGRLVREVVTGPDGRFLFEALASGEFQLQVIAPGGRIQLSETFVVPSPERQQGENETGARAIDLGDIVIEKGVAVVVSAIHGAGAPLQDAKVGAGQGKLPAVTFFETTTNSEGRAVLSGLAPLDPVTISCHKPGFGWWRRSFDFPPESVVCELQPLASVRGRVSDTEGEPIKGATISIRGAPAPAESDQDGAFLLENLEAAAHEITFAAPGFDVAIEAVELRAGEERDLGRIELTPAPTCEGRIRVARDGRPVPFAVVGIESPPGLGVTTSREDGSFSLSLPSRGVAVVLASAAGYPPVRRTVDCARHDQICPLLLDLEEGGQIEVSAWDDEADTPCAGCKVGFAHESGTRGSLRTDANGTATSGQLAPGQYWVVLEQLRSRGAVISRSGGSAQRWVSVEAGTTTHVQLGSPLVSVVVRLGAPLPAGMQLVGTRPSGISVAEVRSDRTLVVKHRTGEATRLSLSSLSHDSWVLLGNIPATFEGSAIDLVVPLTSLCGQLEPSGSGAASSEVQIVRLSDGGLAAVAMTSAEGRFCCRHLPAGNYALTVGGEALRTFALADRQELDLGRLGKPHG
;
A
#
# COMPACT_ATOMS: atom_id res chain seq x y z
N MET A 1 -7.23 39.77 -18.15
CA MET A 1 -8.07 39.44 -16.97
C MET A 1 -8.29 37.93 -17.01
N LEU A 2 -7.31 37.08 -16.69
CA LEU A 2 -6.77 36.72 -15.36
C LEU A 2 -7.85 36.24 -14.39
N LEU A 3 -8.11 34.93 -14.40
CA LEU A 3 -8.43 34.14 -13.20
C LEU A 3 -7.75 32.76 -13.37
N SER A 4 -6.75 32.54 -12.53
CA SER A 4 -5.87 31.36 -12.48
C SER A 4 -6.59 30.12 -11.93
N PRO A 5 -6.25 28.89 -12.37
CA PRO A 5 -6.66 27.67 -11.69
C PRO A 5 -5.61 27.30 -10.63
N THR A 6 -5.80 27.76 -9.40
CA THR A 6 -5.20 27.10 -8.23
C THR A 6 -6.11 25.96 -7.80
N ARG A 7 -5.82 24.73 -8.28
CA ARG A 7 -6.30 23.49 -7.65
C ARG A 7 -5.08 22.77 -7.07
N THR A 8 -4.83 23.05 -5.80
CA THR A 8 -4.09 22.18 -4.88
C THR A 8 -4.86 20.86 -4.79
N GLY A 9 -4.47 19.89 -5.62
CA GLY A 9 -4.81 18.48 -5.39
C GLY A 9 -4.01 18.00 -4.18
N ALA A 10 -4.60 18.10 -3.00
CA ALA A 10 -4.03 17.52 -1.79
C ALA A 10 -4.04 15.99 -1.93
N LEU A 11 -2.93 15.42 -2.38
CA LEU A 11 -2.58 14.02 -2.20
C LEU A 11 -2.49 13.73 -0.69
N ALA A 12 -3.58 13.29 -0.09
CA ALA A 12 -3.56 12.71 1.24
C ALA A 12 -3.09 11.25 1.16
N VAL A 13 -1.77 11.04 1.15
CA VAL A 13 -1.19 9.72 1.44
C VAL A 13 -1.08 9.61 2.96
N VAL A 14 -1.96 8.80 3.55
CA VAL A 14 -1.82 8.38 4.94
C VAL A 14 -0.70 7.35 4.97
N VAL A 15 0.48 7.75 5.44
CA VAL A 15 1.58 6.85 5.76
C VAL A 15 1.28 6.24 7.13
N VAL A 16 0.87 4.97 7.14
CA VAL A 16 0.72 4.19 8.38
C VAL A 16 2.08 3.56 8.68
N LEU A 17 2.82 4.13 9.64
CA LEU A 17 3.79 3.32 10.39
C LEU A 17 2.97 2.29 11.17
N LEU A 18 3.10 1.01 10.83
CA LEU A 18 2.35 -0.04 11.54
C LEU A 18 2.87 -0.15 12.97
N ILE A 19 1.97 0.19 13.89
CA ILE A 19 2.04 -0.12 15.31
C ILE A 19 1.79 -1.64 15.46
N PRO A 20 2.68 -2.41 16.11
CA PRO A 20 2.32 -3.74 16.58
C PRO A 20 1.39 -3.62 17.79
N ILE A 21 0.22 -4.24 17.74
CA ILE A 21 -0.71 -4.40 18.85
C ILE A 21 -0.45 -5.78 19.50
N PRO A 22 -0.47 -5.91 20.84
CA PRO A 22 -0.11 -7.13 21.55
C PRO A 22 -1.08 -8.29 21.28
N SER A 23 -0.53 -9.51 21.23
CA SER A 23 -1.26 -10.78 21.13
C SER A 23 -2.14 -11.01 22.38
N PRO A 24 -3.39 -11.48 22.25
CA PRO A 24 -4.16 -11.95 23.40
C PRO A 24 -3.57 -13.26 23.94
N GLY A 25 -3.35 -13.29 25.25
CA GLY A 25 -2.79 -14.42 25.99
C GLY A 25 -3.66 -15.66 25.94
N ALA A 26 -3.00 -16.81 25.84
CA ALA A 26 -3.61 -18.12 25.93
C ALA A 26 -4.02 -18.44 27.38
N GLY A 27 -5.23 -18.97 27.57
CA GLY A 27 -5.62 -19.66 28.80
C GLY A 27 -7.12 -19.90 28.93
N ALA A 28 -7.55 -21.14 28.73
CA ALA A 28 -8.36 -21.93 29.68
C ALA A 28 -8.94 -23.19 28.99
N ASP A 29 -8.57 -24.36 29.52
CA ASP A 29 -9.19 -25.66 29.24
C ASP A 29 -10.68 -25.69 29.67
N PRO A 30 -11.57 -26.39 28.95
CA PRO A 30 -12.85 -26.83 29.49
C PRO A 30 -12.77 -28.29 30.03
N PRO A 31 -13.47 -28.63 31.13
CA PRO A 31 -13.49 -29.99 31.65
C PRO A 31 -14.48 -30.88 30.86
N GLY A 32 -14.14 -32.17 30.79
CA GLY A 32 -14.90 -33.18 30.06
C GLY A 32 -16.14 -33.73 30.77
N GLY A 33 -17.03 -34.32 29.96
CA GLY A 33 -18.13 -35.20 30.39
C GLY A 33 -18.83 -35.84 29.17
N GLY A 34 -18.78 -37.18 29.06
CA GLY A 34 -19.55 -37.98 28.07
C GLY A 34 -21.03 -38.12 28.46
N ALA A 35 -21.97 -38.67 27.70
CA ALA A 35 -22.00 -39.58 26.52
C ALA A 35 -23.43 -39.44 25.84
N PRO A 36 -23.99 -40.39 25.05
CA PRO A 36 -24.05 -40.29 23.58
C PRO A 36 -25.46 -40.33 22.90
N ALA A 37 -25.43 -40.01 21.60
CA ALA A 37 -26.19 -40.55 20.45
C ALA A 37 -27.69 -40.25 20.21
N SER A 38 -27.97 -39.50 19.12
CA SER A 38 -28.84 -39.94 18.01
C SER A 38 -28.74 -38.95 16.83
N GLY A 39 -28.22 -39.38 15.68
CA GLY A 39 -28.01 -38.52 14.49
C GLY A 39 -29.09 -38.66 13.41
N PRO A 40 -29.27 -37.66 12.52
CA PRO A 40 -29.97 -37.77 11.24
C PRO A 40 -28.97 -38.00 10.08
N PRO A 41 -29.43 -38.29 8.85
CA PRO A 41 -28.72 -39.19 7.93
C PRO A 41 -27.55 -38.54 7.19
N ARG A 42 -26.56 -39.39 6.86
CA ARG A 42 -25.38 -39.08 6.03
C ARG A 42 -25.75 -38.39 4.72
N ALA A 43 -25.48 -37.09 4.65
CA ALA A 43 -25.16 -36.44 3.39
C ALA A 43 -23.79 -36.96 2.93
N ALA A 44 -23.68 -37.29 1.64
CA ALA A 44 -22.45 -37.75 1.03
C ALA A 44 -21.31 -36.76 1.31
N GLN A 45 -20.32 -37.18 2.10
CA GLN A 45 -19.04 -36.51 2.19
C GLN A 45 -18.42 -36.57 0.79
N ARG A 46 -18.52 -35.45 0.06
CA ARG A 46 -17.45 -35.10 -0.88
C ARG A 46 -16.21 -34.93 0.00
N GLU A 47 -15.23 -35.81 -0.16
CA GLU A 47 -13.87 -35.57 0.32
C GLU A 47 -13.43 -34.24 -0.31
N SER A 48 -13.50 -33.16 0.46
CA SER A 48 -12.90 -31.90 0.09
C SER A 48 -11.40 -32.11 0.24
N GLY A 49 -10.69 -32.13 -0.89
CA GLY A 49 -9.23 -32.11 -0.87
C GLY A 49 -8.69 -30.88 -0.13
N PRO A 50 -7.39 -30.83 0.17
CA PRO A 50 -6.80 -29.71 0.89
C PRO A 50 -7.03 -28.39 0.15
N ALA A 51 -7.22 -27.31 0.91
CA ALA A 51 -7.35 -25.97 0.36
C ALA A 51 -6.04 -25.49 -0.29
N LEU A 52 -4.87 -25.93 0.21
CA LEU A 52 -3.61 -25.69 -0.47
C LEU A 52 -2.67 -26.86 -0.25
N SER A 53 -2.13 -27.40 -1.34
CA SER A 53 -1.01 -28.34 -1.32
C SER A 53 0.26 -27.66 -1.80
N ILE A 54 1.31 -27.64 -0.99
CA ILE A 54 2.64 -27.17 -1.38
C ILE A 54 3.49 -28.41 -1.68
N ARG A 55 3.86 -28.59 -2.95
CA ARG A 55 4.64 -29.74 -3.41
C ARG A 55 6.05 -29.31 -3.80
N LEU A 56 7.05 -30.01 -3.30
CA LEU A 56 8.45 -29.81 -3.64
C LEU A 56 8.80 -30.63 -4.88
N ALA A 57 9.33 -29.97 -5.91
CA ALA A 57 9.78 -30.65 -7.13
C ALA A 57 10.99 -31.56 -6.89
N SER A 58 11.83 -31.20 -5.91
CA SER A 58 13.02 -31.95 -5.49
C SER A 58 12.78 -32.77 -4.21
N PRO A 59 13.57 -33.83 -3.95
CA PRO A 59 13.51 -34.57 -2.69
C PRO A 59 13.71 -33.65 -1.48
N ASN A 60 12.82 -33.77 -0.48
CA ASN A 60 13.00 -33.10 0.81
C ASN A 60 14.06 -33.84 1.64
N GLN A 61 15.06 -33.11 2.12
CA GLN A 61 16.15 -33.62 2.96
C GLN A 61 15.94 -33.32 4.45
N GLY A 62 14.76 -32.82 4.83
CA GLY A 62 14.43 -32.39 6.18
C GLY A 62 14.72 -30.90 6.41
N GLY A 63 14.01 -30.30 7.36
CA GLY A 63 14.18 -28.88 7.72
C GLY A 63 13.54 -27.88 6.74
N THR A 64 12.81 -28.36 5.73
CA THR A 64 12.02 -27.49 4.84
C THR A 64 10.86 -26.85 5.58
N TRP A 65 10.60 -25.59 5.29
CA TRP A 65 9.55 -24.79 5.89
C TRP A 65 8.82 -23.98 4.81
N ALA A 66 7.59 -23.58 5.12
CA ALA A 66 6.78 -22.67 4.32
C ALA A 66 6.20 -21.58 5.22
N GLU A 67 6.30 -20.34 4.76
CA GLU A 67 5.60 -19.18 5.33
C GLU A 67 4.48 -18.76 4.38
N LEU A 68 3.27 -18.61 4.93
CA LEU A 68 2.10 -18.08 4.26
C LEU A 68 1.86 -16.67 4.76
N THR A 69 2.10 -15.68 3.90
CA THR A 69 1.91 -14.26 4.22
C THR A 69 0.68 -13.72 3.52
N PRO A 70 -0.38 -13.33 4.24
CA PRO A 70 -1.50 -12.58 3.66
C PRO A 70 -1.05 -11.20 3.17
N LEU A 71 -1.10 -10.96 1.87
CA LEU A 71 -0.57 -9.72 1.28
C LEU A 71 -1.48 -8.51 1.55
N MET A 72 -2.80 -8.74 1.60
CA MET A 72 -3.80 -7.66 1.64
C MET A 72 -4.62 -7.64 2.95
N SER A 73 -4.20 -8.42 3.93
CA SER A 73 -4.82 -8.56 5.25
C SER A 73 -3.82 -8.24 6.36
N ARG A 74 -4.35 -7.89 7.54
CA ARG A 74 -3.56 -7.74 8.78
C ARG A 74 -3.48 -9.05 9.58
N ALA A 75 -4.06 -10.14 9.08
CA ALA A 75 -3.92 -11.45 9.69
C ALA A 75 -2.45 -11.85 9.80
N ASP A 76 -2.14 -12.60 10.87
CA ASP A 76 -0.79 -13.06 11.15
C ASP A 76 -0.27 -13.98 10.04
N GLU A 77 1.05 -13.98 9.85
CA GLU A 77 1.73 -14.93 8.99
C GLU A 77 1.75 -16.32 9.63
N VAL A 78 1.59 -17.35 8.80
CA VAL A 78 1.58 -18.74 9.25
C VAL A 78 2.87 -19.42 8.81
N LEU A 79 3.70 -19.81 9.77
CA LEU A 79 4.93 -20.58 9.53
C LEU A 79 4.69 -22.06 9.82
N VAL A 80 4.93 -22.91 8.81
CA VAL A 80 4.71 -24.35 8.90
C VAL A 80 5.98 -25.09 8.48
N SER A 81 6.33 -26.16 9.18
CA SER A 81 7.45 -27.04 8.81
C SER A 81 6.95 -28.28 8.09
N PHE A 82 7.68 -28.75 7.08
CA PHE A 82 7.39 -30.02 6.44
C PHE A 82 7.72 -31.18 7.40
N PRO A 83 6.84 -32.17 7.54
CA PRO A 83 7.09 -33.30 8.42
C PRO A 83 8.17 -34.22 7.85
N GLY A 84 9.32 -34.29 8.52
CA GLY A 84 10.45 -35.13 8.13
C GLY A 84 10.88 -34.88 6.67
N ASN A 85 10.85 -35.94 5.87
CA ASN A 85 11.22 -35.90 4.45
C ASN A 85 10.00 -35.84 3.51
N ALA A 86 8.84 -35.44 4.02
CA ALA A 86 7.64 -35.29 3.20
C ALA A 86 7.88 -34.29 2.08
N ARG A 87 7.46 -34.62 0.85
CA ARG A 87 7.56 -33.73 -0.31
C ARG A 87 6.33 -32.86 -0.53
N GLN A 88 5.28 -33.09 0.24
CA GLN A 88 4.02 -32.39 0.12
C GLN A 88 3.58 -31.96 1.52
N LEU A 89 3.10 -30.72 1.61
CA LEU A 89 2.45 -30.17 2.79
C LEU A 89 1.03 -29.77 2.37
N ASP A 90 0.05 -30.40 3.00
CA ASP A 90 -1.37 -30.15 2.75
C ASP A 90 -1.94 -29.30 3.87
N LEU A 91 -2.66 -28.25 3.50
CA LEU A 91 -3.30 -27.30 4.40
C LEU A 91 -4.81 -27.33 4.13
N ASP A 92 -5.58 -27.73 5.15
CA ASP A 92 -7.03 -27.90 5.04
C ASP A 92 -7.79 -26.57 4.95
N SER A 93 -7.19 -25.50 5.48
CA SER A 93 -7.72 -24.14 5.40
C SER A 93 -6.61 -23.13 5.16
N VAL A 94 -6.84 -22.21 4.25
CA VAL A 94 -5.98 -21.04 4.03
C VAL A 94 -6.82 -19.77 4.04
N PRO A 95 -6.25 -18.61 4.39
CA PRO A 95 -6.98 -17.34 4.33
C PRO A 95 -7.51 -17.06 2.91
N ASP A 96 -8.71 -16.47 2.79
CA ASP A 96 -9.35 -16.07 1.52
C ASP A 96 -8.67 -14.87 0.81
N TRP A 97 -7.43 -14.56 1.17
CA TRP A 97 -6.68 -13.41 0.68
C TRP A 97 -5.56 -13.88 -0.24
N PRO A 98 -5.11 -13.05 -1.21
CA PRO A 98 -3.86 -13.30 -1.91
C PRO A 98 -2.72 -13.58 -0.91
N LEU A 99 -2.09 -14.75 -1.05
CA LEU A 99 -0.99 -15.15 -0.20
C LEU A 99 0.32 -15.05 -0.97
N LEU A 100 1.39 -14.74 -0.25
CA LEU A 100 2.73 -15.04 -0.69
C LEU A 100 3.21 -16.26 0.09
N VAL A 101 3.48 -17.34 -0.63
CA VAL A 101 3.94 -18.61 -0.07
C VAL A 101 5.44 -18.69 -0.29
N CYS A 102 6.21 -18.45 0.76
CA CYS A 102 7.67 -18.51 0.75
C CYS A 102 8.13 -19.85 1.32
N THR A 103 8.86 -20.64 0.54
CA THR A 103 9.36 -21.96 0.95
C THR A 103 10.87 -21.96 0.92
N GLY A 104 11.51 -22.48 1.97
CA GLY A 104 12.97 -22.58 2.07
C GLY A 104 13.42 -23.85 2.78
N ALA A 105 14.72 -24.14 2.69
CA ALA A 105 15.37 -25.27 3.36
C ALA A 105 16.80 -24.89 3.77
N PRO A 106 17.47 -25.61 4.69
CA PRO A 106 18.77 -25.19 5.26
C PRO A 106 19.85 -24.82 4.23
N ASP A 107 19.96 -25.57 3.12
CA ASP A 107 20.96 -25.34 2.07
C ASP A 107 20.35 -24.91 0.72
N ARG A 108 19.15 -24.31 0.76
CA ARG A 108 18.44 -23.87 -0.44
C ARG A 108 17.92 -22.46 -0.25
N ALA A 109 17.98 -21.67 -1.32
CA ALA A 109 17.40 -20.34 -1.31
C ALA A 109 15.88 -20.41 -1.13
N THR A 110 15.34 -19.47 -0.35
CA THR A 110 13.89 -19.27 -0.23
C THR A 110 13.32 -18.84 -1.57
N THR A 111 12.32 -19.58 -2.05
CA THR A 111 11.51 -19.23 -3.23
C THR A 111 10.13 -18.82 -2.75
N CYS A 112 9.64 -17.65 -3.20
CA CYS A 112 8.29 -17.20 -2.91
C CYS A 112 7.41 -17.22 -4.16
N VAL A 113 6.19 -17.74 -4.01
CA VAL A 113 5.18 -17.81 -5.07
C VAL A 113 3.92 -17.11 -4.60
N ARG A 114 3.36 -16.24 -5.45
CA ARG A 114 2.06 -15.62 -5.18
C ARG A 114 0.96 -16.65 -5.44
N TRP A 115 0.10 -16.84 -4.46
CA TRP A 115 -1.04 -17.74 -4.50
C TRP A 115 -2.34 -16.94 -4.50
N LEU A 116 -3.18 -17.19 -5.51
CA LEU A 116 -4.41 -16.44 -5.77
C LEU A 116 -5.67 -17.32 -5.80
N ALA A 117 -5.53 -18.65 -5.80
CA ALA A 117 -6.66 -19.57 -5.91
C ALA A 117 -7.24 -19.92 -4.53
N SER A 118 -8.50 -20.32 -4.50
CA SER A 118 -9.15 -20.82 -3.27
C SER A 118 -8.76 -22.27 -2.94
N THR A 119 -8.45 -23.07 -3.96
CA THR A 119 -7.98 -24.45 -3.81
C THR A 119 -6.92 -24.82 -4.86
N GLY A 120 -5.93 -25.63 -4.51
CA GLY A 120 -5.09 -26.31 -5.50
C GLY A 120 -3.66 -26.60 -5.02
N THR A 121 -2.76 -26.82 -5.98
CA THR A 121 -1.37 -27.22 -5.68
C THR A 121 -0.39 -26.20 -6.24
N ILE A 122 0.59 -25.80 -5.43
CA ILE A 122 1.77 -25.05 -5.86
C ILE A 122 2.94 -26.03 -5.97
N GLU A 123 3.59 -26.06 -7.11
CA GLU A 123 4.86 -26.76 -7.27
C GLU A 123 6.02 -25.77 -7.03
N VAL A 124 6.90 -26.11 -6.08
CA VAL A 124 8.01 -25.27 -5.65
C VAL A 124 9.33 -25.91 -6.03
N HIS A 125 10.15 -25.13 -6.74
CA HIS A 125 11.53 -25.47 -7.08
C HIS A 125 12.49 -24.71 -6.16
N LEU A 126 13.15 -25.44 -5.27
CA LEU A 126 14.18 -24.89 -4.37
C LEU A 126 15.54 -25.01 -5.04
N SER A 127 16.15 -23.87 -5.38
CA SER A 127 17.49 -23.81 -5.96
C SER A 127 18.57 -23.70 -4.87
N PRO A 128 19.84 -24.01 -5.17
CA PRO A 128 20.96 -23.67 -4.28
C PRO A 128 21.10 -22.16 -4.02
N GLY A 129 20.47 -21.32 -4.85
CA GLY A 129 20.62 -19.87 -4.80
C GLY A 129 21.93 -19.36 -5.37
N VAL A 130 22.07 -18.04 -5.35
CA VAL A 130 23.26 -17.28 -5.74
C VAL A 130 23.77 -16.56 -4.51
N ARG A 131 25.09 -16.55 -4.32
CA ARG A 131 25.72 -15.80 -3.23
C ARG A 131 25.73 -14.32 -3.60
N VAL A 132 25.21 -13.45 -2.75
CA VAL A 132 25.17 -12.00 -3.03
C VAL A 132 25.89 -11.27 -1.91
N SER A 133 26.91 -10.49 -2.26
CA SER A 133 27.68 -9.68 -1.33
C SER A 133 27.70 -8.22 -1.75
N GLY A 134 28.13 -7.37 -0.82
CA GLY A 134 28.42 -5.98 -1.08
C GLY A 134 29.00 -5.34 0.18
N ARG A 135 29.21 -4.04 0.13
CA ARG A 135 29.76 -3.27 1.25
C ARG A 135 28.95 -2.00 1.44
N CYS A 136 28.41 -1.79 2.64
CA CYS A 136 27.79 -0.51 2.98
C CYS A 136 28.88 0.49 3.35
N VAL A 137 28.82 1.69 2.79
CA VAL A 137 29.74 2.78 3.07
C VAL A 137 28.99 4.07 3.41
N GLN A 138 29.59 4.93 4.22
CA GLN A 138 29.09 6.27 4.47
C GLN A 138 30.27 7.24 4.40
N ALA A 139 30.22 8.20 3.46
CA ALA A 139 31.36 9.06 3.13
C ALA A 139 32.66 8.26 2.87
N ASP A 140 32.55 7.20 2.05
CA ASP A 140 33.62 6.26 1.67
C ASP A 140 34.20 5.39 2.81
N GLU A 141 33.79 5.62 4.05
CA GLU A 141 34.15 4.78 5.19
C GLU A 141 33.21 3.57 5.33
N PRO A 142 33.72 2.39 5.71
CA PRO A 142 32.88 1.22 5.90
C PRO A 142 31.86 1.40 7.03
N LEU A 143 30.59 1.11 6.74
CA LEU A 143 29.49 1.24 7.69
C LEU A 143 29.22 -0.12 8.38
N ALA A 144 29.82 -0.31 9.54
CA ALA A 144 29.61 -1.50 10.38
C ALA A 144 28.28 -1.46 11.14
N GLY A 145 27.67 -2.62 11.39
CA GLY A 145 26.44 -2.73 12.19
C GLY A 145 25.15 -2.32 11.46
N ALA A 146 25.20 -2.03 10.15
CA ALA A 146 24.01 -1.79 9.36
C ALA A 146 23.25 -3.09 9.14
N ARG A 147 21.92 -3.04 9.26
CA ARG A 147 21.04 -4.18 9.01
C ARG A 147 20.59 -4.14 7.55
N VAL A 148 20.85 -5.20 6.80
CA VAL A 148 20.59 -5.30 5.37
C VAL A 148 19.54 -6.38 5.13
N ALA A 149 18.41 -6.00 4.54
CA ALA A 149 17.32 -6.88 4.17
C ALA A 149 17.17 -6.92 2.64
N VAL A 150 16.72 -8.05 2.11
CA VAL A 150 16.32 -8.13 0.70
C VAL A 150 14.84 -7.76 0.60
N VAL A 151 14.49 -6.94 -0.39
CA VAL A 151 13.11 -6.52 -0.66
C VAL A 151 12.80 -6.83 -2.12
N PRO A 152 11.66 -7.44 -2.45
CA PRO A 152 11.24 -7.56 -3.85
C PRO A 152 11.16 -6.19 -4.51
N ALA A 153 11.65 -6.05 -5.75
CA ALA A 153 11.59 -4.77 -6.46
C ALA A 153 10.14 -4.28 -6.65
N VAL A 154 9.21 -5.22 -6.86
CA VAL A 154 7.78 -4.96 -6.96
C VAL A 154 7.04 -6.02 -6.15
N LEU A 155 6.39 -5.60 -5.07
CA LEU A 155 5.44 -6.42 -4.32
C LEU A 155 4.23 -5.58 -3.91
N GLU A 156 3.06 -5.95 -4.42
CA GLU A 156 1.81 -5.35 -3.97
C GLU A 156 1.38 -5.98 -2.65
N ALA A 157 1.35 -5.18 -1.59
CA ALA A 157 0.94 -5.61 -0.26
C ALA A 157 0.52 -4.42 0.60
N SER A 158 -0.47 -4.65 1.47
CA SER A 158 -0.88 -3.70 2.50
C SER A 158 -0.08 -3.82 3.80
N ARG A 159 1.07 -4.50 3.77
CA ARG A 159 1.95 -4.74 4.90
C ARG A 159 3.43 -4.66 4.50
N PRO A 160 4.34 -4.26 5.41
CA PRO A 160 5.78 -4.39 5.24
C PRO A 160 6.16 -5.84 4.94
N PHE A 161 7.16 -6.02 4.10
CA PHE A 161 7.67 -7.34 3.73
C PHE A 161 9.14 -7.24 3.33
N THR A 162 9.96 -8.09 3.94
CA THR A 162 11.36 -8.34 3.56
C THR A 162 11.51 -9.83 3.28
N TRP A 163 12.34 -10.21 2.30
CA TRP A 163 12.49 -11.60 1.88
C TRP A 163 13.02 -12.48 3.02
N PRO A 164 12.38 -13.63 3.34
CA PRO A 164 12.94 -14.57 4.29
C PRO A 164 14.20 -15.21 3.71
N LEU A 165 15.31 -15.18 4.46
CA LEU A 165 16.59 -15.71 4.01
C LEU A 165 16.77 -17.17 4.42
N ARG A 166 16.41 -17.49 5.67
CA ARG A 166 16.56 -18.83 6.26
C ARG A 166 15.75 -18.95 7.54
N LEU A 167 15.53 -20.18 8.00
CA LEU A 167 14.94 -20.48 9.30
C LEU A 167 16.04 -20.85 10.30
N GLU A 168 16.10 -20.17 11.44
CA GLU A 168 17.06 -20.44 12.51
C GLU A 168 16.33 -20.54 13.86
N ARG A 169 16.48 -21.68 14.54
CA ARG A 169 15.88 -21.93 15.87
C ARG A 169 14.38 -21.60 15.92
N GLY A 170 13.65 -21.96 14.86
CA GLY A 170 12.21 -21.73 14.73
C GLY A 170 11.81 -20.30 14.37
N ARG A 171 12.75 -19.40 14.07
CA ARG A 171 12.49 -18.02 13.68
C ARG A 171 13.10 -17.70 12.31
N LEU A 172 12.33 -17.01 11.47
CA LEU A 172 12.83 -16.57 10.17
C LEU A 172 13.85 -15.43 10.34
N VAL A 173 15.01 -15.62 9.72
CA VAL A 173 16.03 -14.59 9.55
C VAL A 173 15.73 -13.88 8.23
N ARG A 174 15.55 -12.56 8.29
CA ARG A 174 15.22 -11.71 7.12
C ARG A 174 16.32 -10.71 6.78
N GLU A 175 17.33 -10.62 7.64
CA GLU A 175 18.33 -9.57 7.58
C GLU A 175 19.70 -10.11 7.99
N VAL A 176 20.73 -9.46 7.47
CA VAL A 176 22.14 -9.67 7.84
C VAL A 176 22.71 -8.37 8.38
N VAL A 177 23.73 -8.45 9.22
CA VAL A 177 24.41 -7.28 9.80
C VAL A 177 25.77 -7.11 9.16
N THR A 178 26.12 -5.89 8.77
CA THR A 178 27.44 -5.61 8.18
C THR A 178 28.56 -5.77 9.21
N GLY A 179 29.67 -6.37 8.76
CA GLY A 179 30.89 -6.52 9.57
C GLY A 179 31.65 -5.20 9.77
N PRO A 180 32.77 -5.22 10.51
CA PRO A 180 33.62 -4.05 10.73
C PRO A 180 34.17 -3.39 9.45
N ASP A 181 34.28 -4.15 8.37
CA ASP A 181 34.69 -3.70 7.04
C ASP A 181 33.50 -3.22 6.16
N GLY A 182 32.30 -3.12 6.76
CA GLY A 182 31.07 -2.72 6.10
C GLY A 182 30.46 -3.81 5.21
N ARG A 183 31.06 -5.01 5.13
CA ARG A 183 30.61 -6.05 4.21
C ARG A 183 29.40 -6.82 4.75
N PHE A 184 28.52 -7.21 3.84
CA PHE A 184 27.43 -8.14 4.10
C PHE A 184 27.47 -9.30 3.09
N LEU A 185 26.81 -10.41 3.46
CA LEU A 185 26.72 -11.61 2.64
C LEU A 185 25.36 -12.27 2.80
N PHE A 186 24.67 -12.47 1.68
CA PHE A 186 23.56 -13.41 1.55
C PHE A 186 24.11 -14.70 0.95
N GLU A 187 24.04 -15.79 1.72
CA GLU A 187 24.66 -17.08 1.34
C GLU A 187 23.98 -17.70 0.11
N ALA A 188 22.65 -17.62 0.06
CA ALA A 188 21.83 -18.16 -1.01
C ALA A 188 20.59 -17.27 -1.22
N LEU A 189 20.55 -16.55 -2.33
CA LEU A 189 19.39 -15.79 -2.76
C LEU A 189 18.81 -16.41 -4.05
N ALA A 190 17.49 -16.57 -4.10
CA ALA A 190 16.81 -17.11 -5.27
C ALA A 190 16.89 -16.13 -6.45
N SER A 191 16.71 -16.63 -7.67
CA SER A 191 16.59 -15.76 -8.84
C SER A 191 15.38 -14.84 -8.73
N GLY A 192 15.55 -13.58 -9.14
CA GLY A 192 14.50 -12.57 -9.04
C GLY A 192 15.06 -11.15 -9.12
N GLU A 193 14.16 -10.17 -9.08
CA GLU A 193 14.50 -8.75 -9.05
C GLU A 193 14.28 -8.19 -7.65
N PHE A 194 15.32 -7.58 -7.10
CA PHE A 194 15.34 -7.16 -5.71
C PHE A 194 15.92 -5.76 -5.53
N GLN A 195 15.59 -5.14 -4.42
CA GLN A 195 16.31 -4.02 -3.82
C GLN A 195 16.86 -4.47 -2.46
N LEU A 196 17.87 -3.77 -1.97
CA LEU A 196 18.30 -3.89 -0.58
C LEU A 196 17.64 -2.79 0.24
N GLN A 197 17.09 -3.14 1.39
CA GLN A 197 16.85 -2.19 2.45
C GLN A 197 18.04 -2.20 3.39
N VAL A 198 18.68 -1.04 3.54
CA VAL A 198 19.73 -0.83 4.53
C VAL A 198 19.18 0.06 5.64
N ILE A 199 19.16 -0.46 6.86
CA ILE A 199 18.92 0.31 8.07
C ILE A 199 20.28 0.60 8.71
N ALA A 200 20.74 1.84 8.61
CA ALA A 200 22.00 2.28 9.21
C ALA A 200 21.91 2.22 10.76
N PRO A 201 23.03 2.12 11.49
CA PRO A 201 23.03 2.15 12.96
C PRO A 201 22.36 3.39 13.56
N GLY A 202 22.44 4.53 12.87
CA GLY A 202 21.73 5.76 13.23
C GLY A 202 20.25 5.79 12.81
N GLY A 203 19.70 4.67 12.37
CA GLY A 203 18.29 4.48 12.09
C GLY A 203 17.79 4.85 10.69
N ARG A 204 18.61 5.49 9.85
CA ARG A 204 18.22 5.81 8.46
C ARG A 204 17.86 4.54 7.68
N ILE A 205 16.67 4.51 7.11
CA ILE A 205 16.18 3.45 6.23
C ILE A 205 16.38 3.92 4.78
N GLN A 206 17.20 3.20 4.01
CA GLN A 206 17.49 3.50 2.61
C GLN A 206 17.29 2.28 1.74
N LEU A 207 16.69 2.46 0.57
CA LEU A 207 16.59 1.43 -0.46
C LEU A 207 17.72 1.61 -1.48
N SER A 208 18.32 0.50 -1.92
CA SER A 208 19.26 0.52 -3.05
C SER A 208 18.54 0.65 -4.38
N GLU A 209 19.31 0.81 -5.46
CA GLU A 209 18.84 0.52 -6.80
C GLU A 209 18.44 -0.96 -6.95
N THR A 210 17.60 -1.24 -7.94
CA THR A 210 17.17 -2.60 -8.26
C THR A 210 18.32 -3.39 -8.86
N PHE A 211 18.52 -4.62 -8.40
CA PHE A 211 19.46 -5.58 -8.95
C PHE A 211 18.76 -6.91 -9.29
N VAL A 212 19.35 -7.65 -10.23
CA VAL A 212 18.78 -8.89 -10.75
C VAL A 212 19.65 -10.07 -10.34
N VAL A 213 19.03 -11.08 -9.73
CA VAL A 213 19.65 -12.39 -9.50
C VAL A 213 19.21 -13.32 -10.64
N PRO A 214 20.12 -13.80 -11.50
CA PRO A 214 19.76 -14.55 -12.69
C PRO A 214 19.33 -15.98 -12.36
N SER A 215 18.43 -16.53 -13.17
CA SER A 215 18.09 -17.96 -13.12
C SER A 215 19.29 -18.84 -13.51
N PRO A 216 19.49 -20.00 -12.87
CA PRO A 216 20.63 -20.88 -13.15
C PRO A 216 20.64 -21.53 -14.55
N GLU A 217 19.54 -21.56 -15.31
CA GLU A 217 19.40 -22.35 -16.56
C GLU A 217 19.85 -21.67 -17.87
N ARG A 218 20.93 -20.88 -17.89
CA ARG A 218 21.59 -20.52 -19.15
C ARG A 218 23.10 -20.65 -19.03
N GLN A 219 23.58 -21.90 -19.11
CA GLN A 219 24.73 -22.27 -19.94
C GLN A 219 24.89 -23.80 -19.93
N GLN A 220 24.63 -24.43 -21.08
CA GLN A 220 25.18 -25.75 -21.36
C GLN A 220 26.69 -25.57 -21.58
N GLY A 221 27.48 -26.15 -20.69
CA GLY A 221 28.92 -26.33 -20.85
C GLY A 221 29.76 -25.32 -20.09
N GLU A 222 30.00 -25.58 -18.81
CA GLU A 222 31.32 -25.45 -18.16
C GLU A 222 31.25 -26.04 -16.75
N ASN A 223 32.32 -26.74 -16.34
CA ASN A 223 32.42 -27.50 -15.10
C ASN A 223 32.11 -26.65 -13.84
N GLU A 224 31.15 -27.10 -13.05
CA GLU A 224 30.77 -26.53 -11.76
C GLU A 224 31.79 -26.85 -10.65
N THR A 225 32.19 -25.84 -9.89
CA THR A 225 32.57 -25.97 -8.45
C THR A 225 32.57 -24.64 -7.68
N GLY A 226 32.24 -23.51 -8.30
CA GLY A 226 32.05 -22.23 -7.60
C GLY A 226 30.57 -21.87 -7.50
N ALA A 227 30.06 -21.63 -6.29
CA ALA A 227 28.78 -20.97 -6.11
C ALA A 227 28.81 -19.64 -6.88
N ARG A 228 27.85 -19.44 -7.79
CA ARG A 228 27.70 -18.20 -8.55
C ARG A 228 27.59 -17.05 -7.54
N ALA A 229 28.46 -16.06 -7.66
CA ALA A 229 28.55 -14.94 -6.72
C ALA A 229 28.32 -13.61 -7.45
N ILE A 230 27.49 -12.75 -6.86
CA ILE A 230 27.26 -11.38 -7.31
C ILE A 230 27.84 -10.46 -6.23
N ASP A 231 28.71 -9.55 -6.64
CA ASP A 231 29.16 -8.44 -5.79
C ASP A 231 28.47 -7.17 -6.26
N LEU A 232 27.68 -6.58 -5.37
CA LEU A 232 26.95 -5.33 -5.62
C LEU A 232 27.83 -4.09 -5.44
N GLY A 233 29.09 -4.26 -4.99
CA GLY A 233 30.00 -3.16 -4.73
C GLY A 233 29.59 -2.34 -3.51
N ASP A 234 29.95 -1.07 -3.53
CA ASP A 234 29.69 -0.13 -2.43
C ASP A 234 28.24 0.40 -2.50
N ILE A 235 27.47 0.14 -1.45
CA ILE A 235 26.15 0.72 -1.20
C ILE A 235 26.34 1.97 -0.35
N VAL A 236 26.27 3.13 -1.01
CA VAL A 236 26.52 4.43 -0.37
C VAL A 236 25.30 4.88 0.43
N ILE A 237 25.47 5.00 1.74
CA ILE A 237 24.49 5.58 2.66
C ILE A 237 24.75 7.08 2.77
N GLU A 238 23.71 7.87 2.52
CA GLU A 238 23.83 9.33 2.60
C GLU A 238 24.27 9.78 3.99
N LYS A 239 25.20 10.74 4.01
CA LYS A 239 25.58 11.43 5.24
C LYS A 239 24.58 12.55 5.50
N GLY A 240 24.33 12.81 6.78
CA GLY A 240 23.46 13.89 7.23
C GLY A 240 23.80 14.30 8.64
N VAL A 241 22.96 15.15 9.21
CA VAL A 241 23.07 15.56 10.60
C VAL A 241 22.48 14.50 11.53
N ALA A 242 22.85 14.57 12.80
CA ALA A 242 22.34 13.71 13.85
C ALA A 242 21.42 14.50 14.78
N VAL A 243 20.38 13.83 15.28
CA VAL A 243 19.47 14.33 16.31
C VAL A 243 19.57 13.38 17.49
N VAL A 244 19.92 13.92 18.66
CA VAL A 244 19.89 13.16 19.91
C VAL A 244 18.46 13.16 20.45
N VAL A 245 17.89 11.99 20.64
CA VAL A 245 16.54 11.81 21.17
C VAL A 245 16.64 11.29 22.60
N SER A 246 15.99 11.98 23.54
CA SER A 246 15.82 11.50 24.92
C SER A 246 14.35 11.19 25.15
N ALA A 247 14.00 9.90 25.26
CA ALA A 247 12.67 9.47 25.67
C ALA A 247 12.65 9.35 27.20
N ILE A 248 11.79 10.14 27.81
CA ILE A 248 11.59 10.16 29.25
C ILE A 248 10.13 9.97 29.59
N HIS A 249 9.91 9.39 30.76
CA HIS A 249 8.66 9.43 31.47
C HIS A 249 8.35 10.88 31.86
N GLY A 250 7.07 11.26 32.00
CA GLY A 250 6.67 12.61 32.46
C GLY A 250 7.32 13.06 33.77
N ALA A 251 7.58 12.12 34.67
CA ALA A 251 8.33 12.34 35.93
C ALA A 251 9.88 12.37 35.77
N GLY A 252 10.41 12.35 34.54
CA GLY A 252 11.84 12.49 34.23
C GLY A 252 12.66 11.19 34.14
N ALA A 253 12.09 10.03 34.45
CA ALA A 253 12.79 8.75 34.37
C ALA A 253 13.05 8.33 32.90
N PRO A 254 14.22 7.76 32.57
CA PRO A 254 14.52 7.32 31.20
C PRO A 254 13.64 6.15 30.77
N LEU A 255 13.23 6.15 29.50
CA LEU A 255 12.45 5.07 28.91
C LEU A 255 13.30 4.24 27.96
N GLN A 256 13.79 3.08 28.42
CA GLN A 256 14.47 2.09 27.58
C GLN A 256 13.51 1.46 26.56
N ASP A 257 14.03 1.08 25.38
CA ASP A 257 13.30 0.38 24.32
C ASP A 257 12.07 1.14 23.80
N ALA A 258 11.96 2.44 24.08
CA ALA A 258 11.01 3.30 23.39
C ALA A 258 11.42 3.40 21.92
N LYS A 259 10.46 3.15 21.02
CA LYS A 259 10.65 3.29 19.58
C LYS A 259 10.71 4.77 19.23
N VAL A 260 11.75 5.14 18.50
CA VAL A 260 11.96 6.49 17.98
C VAL A 260 11.92 6.41 16.47
N GLY A 261 11.05 7.20 15.85
CA GLY A 261 10.91 7.29 14.41
C GLY A 261 11.08 8.72 13.91
N ALA A 262 11.53 8.89 12.68
CA ALA A 262 11.46 10.16 11.98
C ALA A 262 11.11 9.99 10.50
N GLY A 263 10.58 11.05 9.90
CA GLY A 263 10.33 11.14 8.46
C GLY A 263 10.75 12.49 7.91
N GLN A 264 11.43 12.49 6.76
CA GLN A 264 11.84 13.68 6.01
C GLN A 264 11.45 13.58 4.54
N GLY A 265 11.23 14.73 3.91
CA GLY A 265 10.89 14.82 2.49
C GLY A 265 9.39 14.91 2.24
N LYS A 266 9.03 14.91 0.96
CA LYS A 266 7.65 14.99 0.47
C LYS A 266 7.38 13.82 -0.45
N LEU A 267 6.11 13.42 -0.50
CA LEU A 267 5.68 12.35 -1.39
C LEU A 267 6.06 12.67 -2.85
N PRO A 268 6.50 11.66 -3.62
CA PRO A 268 6.65 10.25 -3.25
C PRO A 268 7.99 9.90 -2.56
N ALA A 269 8.92 10.85 -2.40
CA ALA A 269 10.26 10.65 -1.88
C ALA A 269 10.34 11.02 -0.38
N VAL A 270 9.87 10.13 0.48
CA VAL A 270 9.99 10.26 1.94
C VAL A 270 11.07 9.31 2.44
N THR A 271 12.02 9.85 3.20
CA THR A 271 13.03 9.06 3.91
C THR A 271 12.56 8.81 5.33
N PHE A 272 12.64 7.57 5.79
CA PHE A 272 12.24 7.17 7.14
C PHE A 272 13.46 6.82 7.97
N PHE A 273 13.31 7.01 9.28
CA PHE A 273 14.32 6.67 10.27
C PHE A 273 13.65 5.92 11.40
N GLU A 274 14.29 4.89 11.93
CA GLU A 274 13.83 4.17 13.12
C GLU A 274 14.99 3.74 14.01
N THR A 275 14.80 3.84 15.32
CA THR A 275 15.75 3.33 16.31
C THR A 275 15.02 3.07 17.62
N THR A 276 15.73 2.49 18.59
CA THR A 276 15.23 2.31 19.96
C THR A 276 16.16 2.98 20.94
N THR A 277 15.59 3.43 22.05
CA THR A 277 16.33 4.03 23.15
C THR A 277 17.06 2.98 23.98
N ASN A 278 18.26 3.33 24.43
CA ASN A 278 19.07 2.51 25.33
C ASN A 278 18.55 2.56 26.78
N SER A 279 19.25 1.93 27.72
CA SER A 279 18.90 1.92 29.16
C SER A 279 18.85 3.31 29.80
N GLU A 280 19.47 4.32 29.19
CA GLU A 280 19.42 5.73 29.64
C GLU A 280 18.31 6.52 28.94
N GLY A 281 17.42 5.86 28.17
CA GLY A 281 16.35 6.51 27.42
C GLY A 281 16.85 7.33 26.23
N ARG A 282 18.11 7.16 25.82
CA ARG A 282 18.73 7.92 24.72
C ARG A 282 18.78 7.12 23.44
N ALA A 283 18.55 7.80 22.32
CA ALA A 283 18.77 7.29 20.98
C ALA A 283 19.38 8.38 20.10
N VAL A 284 19.99 8.00 18.98
CA VAL A 284 20.50 8.94 18.00
C VAL A 284 19.92 8.59 16.64
N LEU A 285 19.23 9.55 16.04
CA LEU A 285 18.85 9.49 14.63
C LEU A 285 19.96 10.17 13.84
N SER A 286 20.58 9.50 12.87
CA SER A 286 21.65 10.07 12.04
C SER A 286 21.34 9.95 10.57
N GLY A 287 21.96 10.81 9.75
CA GLY A 287 21.73 10.81 8.30
C GLY A 287 20.52 11.64 7.88
N LEU A 288 20.08 12.58 8.72
CA LEU A 288 18.99 13.50 8.38
C LEU A 288 19.49 14.60 7.44
N ALA A 289 18.68 14.95 6.45
CA ALA A 289 18.94 16.08 5.57
C ALA A 289 18.82 17.40 6.37
N PRO A 290 19.86 18.25 6.43
CA PRO A 290 19.91 19.39 7.35
C PRO A 290 18.91 20.49 7.03
N LEU A 291 18.47 20.60 5.78
CA LEU A 291 17.58 21.67 5.30
C LEU A 291 16.14 21.22 5.11
N ASP A 292 15.84 19.94 5.33
CA ASP A 292 14.51 19.39 5.13
C ASP A 292 13.74 19.30 6.44
N PRO A 293 12.44 19.62 6.44
CA PRO A 293 11.60 19.48 7.61
C PRO A 293 11.56 18.02 8.04
N VAL A 294 11.58 17.81 9.36
CA VAL A 294 11.53 16.49 9.98
C VAL A 294 10.35 16.39 10.91
N THR A 295 9.65 15.26 10.84
CA THR A 295 8.69 14.89 11.89
C THR A 295 9.26 13.75 12.69
N ILE A 296 9.47 13.96 13.99
CA ILE A 296 9.99 12.97 14.94
C ILE A 296 8.83 12.45 15.76
N SER A 297 8.83 11.14 16.04
CA SER A 297 7.85 10.49 16.90
C SER A 297 8.52 9.53 17.87
N CYS A 298 7.98 9.43 19.08
CA CYS A 298 8.38 8.47 20.09
C CYS A 298 7.16 7.68 20.57
N HIS A 299 7.32 6.37 20.72
CA HIS A 299 6.27 5.47 21.17
C HIS A 299 6.81 4.39 22.10
N LYS A 300 6.10 4.15 23.20
CA LYS A 300 6.33 3.02 24.10
C LYS A 300 4.96 2.45 24.50
N PRO A 301 4.74 1.12 24.41
CA PRO A 301 3.49 0.52 24.89
C PRO A 301 3.17 0.93 26.33
N GLY A 302 1.91 1.25 26.61
CA GLY A 302 1.46 1.79 27.91
C GLY A 302 1.67 3.30 28.09
N PHE A 303 2.16 4.01 27.07
CA PHE A 303 2.37 5.45 27.09
C PHE A 303 1.68 6.16 25.92
N GLY A 304 1.31 7.42 26.15
CA GLY A 304 0.85 8.34 25.11
C GLY A 304 1.93 8.56 24.05
N TRP A 305 1.50 8.88 22.84
CA TRP A 305 2.35 8.93 21.66
C TRP A 305 2.87 10.36 21.51
N TRP A 306 4.18 10.50 21.39
CA TRP A 306 4.78 11.82 21.22
C TRP A 306 5.10 12.01 19.74
N ARG A 307 4.68 13.13 19.15
CA ARG A 307 5.01 13.48 17.75
C ARG A 307 5.13 14.98 17.60
N ARG A 308 6.19 15.41 16.93
CA ARG A 308 6.42 16.82 16.63
C ARG A 308 7.10 17.01 15.29
N SER A 309 6.67 18.03 14.56
CA SER A 309 7.31 18.48 13.33
C SER A 309 8.21 19.68 13.61
N PHE A 310 9.34 19.72 12.91
CA PHE A 310 10.32 20.77 12.95
C PHE A 310 10.64 21.20 11.52
N ASP A 311 10.86 22.50 11.32
CA ASP A 311 11.22 23.03 9.99
C ASP A 311 12.59 22.53 9.52
N PHE A 312 13.48 22.19 10.46
CA PHE A 312 14.80 21.61 10.25
C PHE A 312 15.12 20.62 11.38
N PRO A 313 16.04 19.66 11.19
CA PRO A 313 16.45 18.75 12.26
C PRO A 313 17.07 19.50 13.45
N PRO A 314 16.51 19.37 14.67
CA PRO A 314 17.10 19.97 15.86
C PRO A 314 18.35 19.18 16.31
N GLU A 315 19.25 19.79 17.08
CA GLU A 315 20.40 19.06 17.65
C GLU A 315 19.97 17.97 18.64
N SER A 316 18.95 18.27 19.45
CA SER A 316 18.36 17.33 20.38
C SER A 316 16.86 17.55 20.57
N VAL A 317 16.19 16.49 20.99
CA VAL A 317 14.75 16.51 21.28
C VAL A 317 14.44 15.62 22.48
N VAL A 318 13.57 16.12 23.35
CA VAL A 318 13.05 15.37 24.50
C VAL A 318 11.64 14.91 24.15
N CYS A 319 11.47 13.60 24.06
CA CYS A 319 10.18 12.95 23.98
C CYS A 319 9.70 12.68 25.41
N GLU A 320 8.83 13.53 25.92
CA GLU A 320 8.17 13.28 27.19
C GLU A 320 6.90 12.45 26.94
N LEU A 321 6.96 11.16 27.29
CA LEU A 321 5.83 10.24 27.17
C LEU A 321 5.13 10.13 28.53
N GLN A 322 3.83 10.39 28.55
CA GLN A 322 2.99 10.21 29.74
C GLN A 322 2.46 8.77 29.77
N PRO A 323 2.56 8.04 30.90
CA PRO A 323 1.85 6.77 31.05
C PRO A 323 0.35 6.97 30.81
N LEU A 324 -0.25 6.00 30.13
CA LEU A 324 -1.70 5.99 29.92
C LEU A 324 -2.41 5.59 31.21
N ALA A 325 -3.52 6.24 31.48
CA ALA A 325 -4.43 5.97 32.57
C ALA A 325 -5.44 4.86 32.20
N SER A 326 -6.11 4.34 33.22
CA SER A 326 -7.25 3.45 33.09
C SER A 326 -8.39 3.88 34.01
N VAL A 327 -9.61 3.54 33.63
CA VAL A 327 -10.83 3.82 34.40
C VAL A 327 -11.59 2.53 34.58
N ARG A 328 -12.02 2.25 35.80
CA ARG A 328 -12.87 1.10 36.13
C ARG A 328 -14.12 1.53 36.89
N GLY A 329 -15.13 0.66 36.90
CA GLY A 329 -16.34 0.85 37.68
C GLY A 329 -17.37 -0.23 37.39
N ARG A 330 -18.61 0.03 37.80
CA ARG A 330 -19.77 -0.83 37.55
C ARG A 330 -20.95 -0.01 37.03
N VAL A 331 -21.62 -0.49 35.99
CA VAL A 331 -22.86 0.08 35.45
C VAL A 331 -24.06 -0.69 36.00
N SER A 332 -25.09 0.02 36.45
CA SER A 332 -26.32 -0.56 37.01
C SER A 332 -27.54 0.30 36.71
N ASP A 333 -28.74 -0.25 36.84
CA ASP A 333 -29.97 0.53 36.79
C ASP A 333 -30.29 1.23 38.13
N THR A 334 -31.44 1.91 38.19
CA THR A 334 -31.95 2.62 39.38
C THR A 334 -32.35 1.70 40.54
N GLU A 335 -32.54 0.40 40.29
CA GLU A 335 -32.86 -0.60 41.32
C GLU A 335 -31.57 -1.23 41.90
N GLY A 336 -30.43 -1.01 41.24
CA GLY A 336 -29.12 -1.53 41.65
C GLY A 336 -28.72 -2.80 40.91
N GLU A 337 -29.53 -3.28 39.95
CA GLU A 337 -29.21 -4.45 39.16
C GLU A 337 -28.10 -4.12 38.14
N PRO A 338 -27.10 -5.00 37.95
CA PRO A 338 -26.01 -4.76 37.04
C PRO A 338 -26.47 -4.80 35.57
N ILE A 339 -25.98 -3.86 34.77
CA ILE A 339 -26.29 -3.80 33.33
C ILE A 339 -25.13 -4.42 32.56
N LYS A 340 -25.39 -5.57 31.91
CA LYS A 340 -24.45 -6.24 30.99
C LYS A 340 -24.50 -5.61 29.60
N GLY A 341 -23.33 -5.42 28.97
CA GLY A 341 -23.21 -4.94 27.60
C GLY A 341 -23.48 -3.43 27.44
N ALA A 342 -23.43 -2.67 28.53
CA ALA A 342 -23.39 -1.21 28.43
C ALA A 342 -22.10 -0.80 27.72
N THR A 343 -22.19 0.12 26.77
CA THR A 343 -21.07 0.69 26.04
C THR A 343 -20.51 1.88 26.81
N ILE A 344 -19.21 1.85 27.08
CA ILE A 344 -18.46 2.92 27.73
C ILE A 344 -17.53 3.51 26.67
N SER A 345 -17.74 4.77 26.32
CA SER A 345 -17.01 5.43 25.24
C SER A 345 -16.49 6.80 25.65
N ILE A 346 -15.30 7.13 25.15
CA ILE A 346 -14.71 8.47 25.27
C ILE A 346 -14.58 9.03 23.86
N ARG A 347 -14.98 10.28 23.68
CA ARG A 347 -14.80 10.96 22.40
C ARG A 347 -13.31 11.05 22.06
N GLY A 348 -12.91 10.42 20.95
CA GLY A 348 -11.52 10.42 20.48
C GLY A 348 -10.65 9.25 20.99
N ALA A 349 -11.17 8.37 21.85
CA ALA A 349 -10.48 7.15 22.24
C ALA A 349 -10.52 6.07 21.13
N PRO A 350 -9.51 5.18 21.06
CA PRO A 350 -9.38 4.22 19.96
C PRO A 350 -10.44 3.10 19.93
N ALA A 351 -11.06 2.75 21.07
CA ALA A 351 -12.15 1.77 21.14
C ALA A 351 -13.03 1.97 22.40
N PRO A 352 -14.35 1.70 22.32
CA PRO A 352 -15.21 1.62 23.50
C PRO A 352 -14.96 0.33 24.30
N ALA A 353 -15.27 0.35 25.59
CA ALA A 353 -15.36 -0.84 26.44
C ALA A 353 -16.82 -1.28 26.61
N GLU A 354 -17.04 -2.53 26.97
CA GLU A 354 -18.37 -3.07 27.30
C GLU A 354 -18.38 -3.58 28.75
N SER A 355 -19.50 -3.40 29.45
CA SER A 355 -19.67 -3.98 30.78
C SER A 355 -19.93 -5.48 30.73
N ASP A 356 -19.37 -6.22 31.70
CA ASP A 356 -19.54 -7.66 31.83
C ASP A 356 -20.88 -8.07 32.50
N GLN A 357 -21.02 -9.34 32.87
CA GLN A 357 -22.25 -9.87 33.49
C GLN A 357 -22.55 -9.27 34.87
N ASP A 358 -21.52 -8.79 35.57
CA ASP A 358 -21.64 -8.13 36.88
C ASP A 358 -21.74 -6.61 36.72
N GLY A 359 -21.87 -6.12 35.49
CA GLY A 359 -21.89 -4.72 35.12
C GLY A 359 -20.51 -4.05 35.24
N ALA A 360 -19.45 -4.80 35.54
CA ALA A 360 -18.12 -4.24 35.71
C ALA A 360 -17.50 -3.88 34.36
N PHE A 361 -16.72 -2.81 34.32
CA PHE A 361 -16.01 -2.38 33.11
C PHE A 361 -14.57 -1.93 33.43
N LEU A 362 -13.70 -2.03 32.43
CA LEU A 362 -12.36 -1.49 32.44
C LEU A 362 -12.09 -0.81 31.11
N LEU A 363 -11.74 0.47 31.16
CA LEU A 363 -11.34 1.26 30.01
C LEU A 363 -9.86 1.64 30.16
N GLU A 364 -9.03 1.17 29.23
CA GLU A 364 -7.58 1.32 29.28
C GLU A 364 -7.05 2.25 28.18
N ASN A 365 -5.76 2.56 28.24
CA ASN A 365 -5.04 3.34 27.22
C ASN A 365 -5.54 4.79 27.08
N LEU A 366 -5.89 5.43 28.21
CA LEU A 366 -6.42 6.78 28.24
C LEU A 366 -5.30 7.81 28.44
N GLU A 367 -5.32 8.90 27.68
CA GLU A 367 -4.35 9.98 27.87
C GLU A 367 -4.62 10.74 29.18
N ALA A 368 -3.59 11.33 29.77
CA ALA A 368 -3.73 12.19 30.94
C ALA A 368 -4.35 13.53 30.54
N ALA A 369 -5.66 13.68 30.75
CA ALA A 369 -6.43 14.88 30.43
C ALA A 369 -7.81 14.82 31.13
N ALA A 370 -8.58 15.89 30.99
CA ALA A 370 -10.01 15.85 31.26
C ALA A 370 -10.73 15.09 30.13
N HIS A 371 -11.55 14.12 30.50
CA HIS A 371 -12.36 13.32 29.61
C HIS A 371 -13.82 13.38 30.00
N GLU A 372 -14.70 13.31 29.01
CA GLU A 372 -16.11 13.02 29.19
C GLU A 372 -16.34 11.56 28.79
N ILE A 373 -16.69 10.73 29.77
CA ILE A 373 -16.99 9.32 29.57
C ILE A 373 -18.49 9.16 29.42
N THR A 374 -18.90 8.63 28.28
CA THR A 374 -20.29 8.38 27.92
C THR A 374 -20.61 6.92 28.19
N PHE A 375 -21.63 6.69 29.02
CA PHE A 375 -22.20 5.38 29.32
C PHE A 375 -23.56 5.26 28.64
N ALA A 376 -23.74 4.20 27.86
CA ALA A 376 -24.96 3.98 27.09
C ALA A 376 -25.33 2.50 27.09
N ALA A 377 -26.61 2.20 27.27
CA ALA A 377 -27.14 0.85 27.16
C ALA A 377 -28.53 0.89 26.49
N PRO A 378 -28.94 -0.18 25.79
CA PRO A 378 -30.27 -0.24 25.18
C PRO A 378 -31.39 -0.06 26.21
N GLY A 379 -32.31 0.87 25.94
CA GLY A 379 -33.45 1.17 26.82
C GLY A 379 -33.16 2.20 27.93
N PHE A 380 -31.90 2.61 28.10
CA PHE A 380 -31.48 3.57 29.12
C PHE A 380 -31.04 4.89 28.51
N ASP A 381 -31.14 5.96 29.30
CA ASP A 381 -30.61 7.27 28.98
C ASP A 381 -29.08 7.29 29.14
N VAL A 382 -28.46 8.26 28.49
CA VAL A 382 -27.01 8.41 28.49
C VAL A 382 -26.57 9.06 29.79
N ALA A 383 -25.61 8.45 30.49
CA ALA A 383 -24.88 9.11 31.56
C ALA A 383 -23.53 9.63 31.02
N ILE A 384 -23.15 10.84 31.42
CA ILE A 384 -21.86 11.45 31.08
C ILE A 384 -21.14 11.78 32.37
N GLU A 385 -19.98 11.17 32.59
CA GLU A 385 -19.11 11.49 33.72
C GLU A 385 -17.90 12.26 33.24
N ALA A 386 -17.68 13.43 33.83
CA ALA A 386 -16.46 14.19 33.62
C ALA A 386 -15.38 13.70 34.61
N VAL A 387 -14.26 13.24 34.07
CA VAL A 387 -13.12 12.78 34.87
C VAL A 387 -11.85 13.49 34.44
N GLU A 388 -11.07 13.95 35.42
CA GLU A 388 -9.72 14.45 35.18
C GLU A 388 -8.74 13.33 35.54
N LEU A 389 -8.09 12.75 34.52
CA LEU A 389 -7.14 11.66 34.70
C LEU A 389 -5.71 12.19 34.75
N ARG A 390 -4.95 11.70 35.73
CA ARG A 390 -3.50 11.91 35.80
C ARG A 390 -2.77 10.78 35.08
N ALA A 391 -1.53 11.04 34.71
CA ALA A 391 -0.70 10.07 34.01
C ALA A 391 -0.51 8.79 34.86
N GLY A 392 -0.83 7.64 34.26
CA GLY A 392 -0.75 6.32 34.91
C GLY A 392 -1.77 6.09 36.04
N GLU A 393 -2.77 6.96 36.20
CA GLU A 393 -3.82 6.79 37.20
C GLU A 393 -4.73 5.62 36.82
N GLU A 394 -5.00 4.75 37.78
CA GLU A 394 -6.14 3.83 37.72
C GLU A 394 -7.28 4.44 38.54
N ARG A 395 -8.29 4.97 37.85
CA ARG A 395 -9.40 5.68 38.47
C ARG A 395 -10.61 4.78 38.62
N ASP A 396 -11.06 4.61 39.85
CA ASP A 396 -12.34 3.96 40.15
C ASP A 396 -13.46 5.00 40.17
N LEU A 397 -14.47 4.81 39.32
CA LEU A 397 -15.69 5.64 39.29
C LEU A 397 -16.79 5.07 40.19
N GLY A 398 -16.61 3.89 40.76
CA GLY A 398 -17.64 3.21 41.54
C GLY A 398 -18.84 2.80 40.69
N ARG A 399 -20.04 3.03 41.22
CA ARG A 399 -21.31 2.67 40.60
C ARG A 399 -21.82 3.82 39.74
N ILE A 400 -21.98 3.58 38.45
CA ILE A 400 -22.64 4.46 37.48
C ILE A 400 -24.07 3.97 37.30
N GLU A 401 -25.03 4.82 37.67
CA GLU A 401 -26.45 4.52 37.56
C GLU A 401 -27.00 5.04 36.22
N LEU A 402 -27.66 4.18 35.45
CA LEU A 402 -28.38 4.56 34.23
C LEU A 402 -29.89 4.62 34.51
N THR A 403 -30.54 5.71 34.11
CA THR A 403 -31.99 5.87 34.19
C THR A 403 -32.66 5.42 32.89
N PRO A 404 -33.93 4.97 32.89
CA PRO A 404 -34.65 4.64 31.66
C PRO A 404 -34.75 5.82 30.68
N ALA A 405 -34.56 5.57 29.39
CA ALA A 405 -34.70 6.58 28.34
C ALA A 405 -36.14 6.72 27.84
N PRO A 406 -36.56 7.91 27.38
CA PRO A 406 -37.84 8.09 26.71
C PRO A 406 -37.88 7.33 25.38
N THR A 407 -39.03 6.71 25.12
CA THR A 407 -39.28 5.98 23.88
C THR A 407 -39.83 6.92 22.80
N CYS A 408 -39.19 6.92 21.64
CA CYS A 408 -39.67 7.61 20.45
C CYS A 408 -40.21 6.59 19.44
N GLU A 409 -41.51 6.69 19.16
CA GLU A 409 -42.11 5.98 18.03
C GLU A 409 -41.66 6.64 16.71
N GLY A 410 -41.52 5.86 15.66
CA GLY A 410 -41.11 6.36 14.37
C GLY A 410 -41.63 5.54 13.19
N ARG A 411 -41.44 6.08 11.99
CA ARG A 411 -41.78 5.43 10.73
C ARG A 411 -40.70 5.61 9.68
N ILE A 412 -40.46 4.55 8.92
CA ILE A 412 -39.54 4.52 7.79
C ILE A 412 -40.33 4.33 6.52
N ARG A 413 -40.10 5.18 5.52
CA ARG A 413 -40.77 5.09 4.23
C ARG A 413 -39.83 5.41 3.07
N VAL A 414 -40.22 4.98 1.89
CA VAL A 414 -39.57 5.35 0.63
C VAL A 414 -39.88 6.81 0.34
N ALA A 415 -38.84 7.63 0.16
CA ALA A 415 -38.97 9.08 -0.02
C ALA A 415 -39.86 9.47 -1.22
N ARG A 416 -39.79 8.67 -2.29
CA ARG A 416 -40.46 8.93 -3.57
C ARG A 416 -41.98 8.76 -3.52
N ASP A 417 -42.47 7.73 -2.84
CA ASP A 417 -43.88 7.31 -2.92
C ASP A 417 -44.53 7.03 -1.55
N GLY A 418 -43.78 7.17 -0.46
CA GLY A 418 -44.28 7.05 0.91
C GLY A 418 -44.61 5.62 1.34
N ARG A 419 -44.31 4.59 0.53
CA ARG A 419 -44.49 3.19 0.94
C ARG A 419 -43.63 2.86 2.17
N PRO A 420 -44.14 2.09 3.15
CA PRO A 420 -43.36 1.71 4.31
C PRO A 420 -42.17 0.83 3.93
N VAL A 421 -41.04 0.99 4.64
CA VAL A 421 -39.86 0.12 4.49
C VAL A 421 -39.81 -0.84 5.67
N PRO A 422 -40.17 -2.12 5.48
CA PRO A 422 -40.13 -3.12 6.54
C PRO A 422 -38.72 -3.66 6.75
N PHE A 423 -38.46 -4.19 7.94
CA PHE A 423 -37.21 -4.86 8.32
C PHE A 423 -35.95 -3.99 8.19
N ALA A 424 -36.09 -2.68 8.16
CA ALA A 424 -34.96 -1.76 8.19
C ALA A 424 -34.39 -1.69 9.60
N VAL A 425 -33.08 -1.77 9.72
CA VAL A 425 -32.36 -1.63 10.99
C VAL A 425 -32.22 -0.14 11.28
N VAL A 426 -32.70 0.29 12.45
CA VAL A 426 -32.55 1.65 12.95
C VAL A 426 -31.75 1.61 14.23
N GLY A 427 -30.68 2.39 14.31
CA GLY A 427 -29.85 2.50 15.50
C GLY A 427 -29.41 3.93 15.75
N ILE A 428 -28.82 4.15 16.93
CA ILE A 428 -28.17 5.40 17.25
C ILE A 428 -26.67 5.24 17.04
N GLU A 429 -26.13 5.98 16.09
CA GLU A 429 -24.70 5.98 15.78
C GLU A 429 -23.91 6.83 16.79
N SER A 430 -24.50 7.95 17.21
CA SER A 430 -23.88 8.86 18.17
C SER A 430 -24.93 9.40 19.14
N PRO A 431 -24.77 9.19 20.45
CA PRO A 431 -23.73 8.36 21.07
C PRO A 431 -23.95 6.86 20.79
N PRO A 432 -22.88 6.06 20.67
CA PRO A 432 -22.97 4.62 20.43
C PRO A 432 -23.50 3.88 21.67
N GLY A 433 -24.06 2.68 21.49
CA GLY A 433 -24.44 1.77 22.59
C GLY A 433 -25.90 1.84 23.07
N LEU A 434 -26.70 2.75 22.53
CA LEU A 434 -28.13 2.90 22.89
C LEU A 434 -29.06 1.87 22.22
N GLY A 435 -28.49 0.95 21.45
CA GLY A 435 -29.20 -0.16 20.85
C GLY A 435 -29.67 0.08 19.42
N VAL A 436 -30.24 -0.99 18.87
CA VAL A 436 -30.77 -1.09 17.51
C VAL A 436 -32.16 -1.70 17.57
N THR A 437 -33.01 -1.29 16.65
CA THR A 437 -34.36 -1.82 16.47
C THR A 437 -34.56 -2.13 14.99
N THR A 438 -35.63 -2.85 14.69
CA THR A 438 -35.99 -3.24 13.32
C THR A 438 -37.41 -2.76 13.03
N SER A 439 -37.63 -2.12 11.90
CA SER A 439 -38.98 -1.69 11.51
C SER A 439 -39.89 -2.88 11.22
N ARG A 440 -41.16 -2.73 11.58
CA ARG A 440 -42.24 -3.70 11.33
C ARG A 440 -42.70 -3.64 9.88
N GLU A 441 -43.63 -4.52 9.51
CA GLU A 441 -44.21 -4.59 8.15
C GLU A 441 -44.81 -3.26 7.66
N ASP A 442 -45.37 -2.47 8.57
CA ASP A 442 -45.95 -1.15 8.29
C ASP A 442 -44.92 0.00 8.37
N GLY A 443 -43.62 -0.33 8.49
CA GLY A 443 -42.52 0.63 8.58
C GLY A 443 -42.40 1.30 9.94
N SER A 444 -43.25 0.95 10.93
CA SER A 444 -43.16 1.49 12.29
C SER A 444 -41.95 0.92 13.05
N PHE A 445 -41.35 1.72 13.91
CA PHE A 445 -40.30 1.29 14.83
C PHE A 445 -40.39 2.06 16.14
N SER A 446 -39.78 1.52 17.19
CA SER A 446 -39.70 2.14 18.51
C SER A 446 -38.25 2.11 18.97
N LEU A 447 -37.73 3.28 19.36
CA LEU A 447 -36.33 3.46 19.73
C LEU A 447 -36.25 4.36 20.97
N SER A 448 -35.44 3.98 21.95
CA SER A 448 -35.14 4.82 23.10
C SER A 448 -34.12 5.89 22.70
N LEU A 449 -34.53 7.15 22.74
CA LEU A 449 -33.64 8.28 22.47
C LEU A 449 -33.13 8.85 23.81
N PRO A 450 -31.94 9.45 23.85
CA PRO A 450 -31.51 10.21 25.01
C PRO A 450 -32.54 11.28 25.41
N SER A 451 -32.65 11.64 26.68
CA SER A 451 -33.61 12.69 27.08
C SER A 451 -33.16 14.10 26.70
N ARG A 452 -31.86 14.28 26.40
CA ARG A 452 -31.24 15.59 26.10
C ARG A 452 -30.10 15.43 25.10
N GLY A 453 -29.65 16.55 24.54
CA GLY A 453 -28.53 16.58 23.62
C GLY A 453 -28.94 16.22 22.19
N VAL A 454 -27.98 15.75 21.41
CA VAL A 454 -28.17 15.44 19.99
C VAL A 454 -27.86 13.98 19.74
N ALA A 455 -28.77 13.28 19.08
CA ALA A 455 -28.57 11.92 18.61
C ALA A 455 -28.41 11.90 17.08
N VAL A 456 -27.48 11.09 16.57
CA VAL A 456 -27.40 10.75 15.15
C VAL A 456 -28.04 9.38 14.96
N VAL A 457 -29.25 9.37 14.42
CA VAL A 457 -29.99 8.14 14.10
C VAL A 457 -29.59 7.66 12.71
N LEU A 458 -29.21 6.40 12.62
CA LEU A 458 -28.84 5.73 11.38
C LEU A 458 -29.92 4.70 11.04
N ALA A 459 -30.51 4.80 9.84
CA ALA A 459 -31.37 3.78 9.29
C ALA A 459 -30.71 3.10 8.09
N SER A 460 -30.77 1.78 8.05
CA SER A 460 -30.22 0.95 6.98
C SER A 460 -31.21 -0.12 6.57
N ALA A 461 -31.45 -0.25 5.27
CA ALA A 461 -32.35 -1.25 4.71
C ALA A 461 -31.76 -1.82 3.41
N ALA A 462 -32.06 -3.08 3.11
CA ALA A 462 -31.64 -3.69 1.84
C ALA A 462 -32.21 -2.92 0.65
N GLY A 463 -31.38 -2.55 -0.32
CA GLY A 463 -31.76 -1.75 -1.49
C GLY A 463 -31.69 -0.23 -1.30
N TYR A 464 -31.39 0.25 -0.09
CA TYR A 464 -31.31 1.68 0.22
C TYR A 464 -29.94 2.04 0.80
N PRO A 465 -29.36 3.20 0.46
CA PRO A 465 -28.19 3.73 1.13
C PRO A 465 -28.54 4.07 2.58
N PRO A 466 -27.59 3.95 3.52
CA PRO A 466 -27.84 4.29 4.91
C PRO A 466 -28.12 5.79 5.07
N VAL A 467 -29.20 6.11 5.78
CA VAL A 467 -29.63 7.49 6.05
C VAL A 467 -29.25 7.89 7.46
N ARG A 468 -28.56 9.02 7.59
CA ARG A 468 -28.22 9.66 8.88
C ARG A 468 -29.15 10.82 9.14
N ARG A 469 -29.80 10.83 10.30
CA ARG A 469 -30.68 11.90 10.77
C ARG A 469 -30.15 12.43 12.10
N THR A 470 -29.77 13.69 12.13
CA THR A 470 -29.43 14.39 13.38
C THR A 470 -30.72 14.86 14.07
N VAL A 471 -30.88 14.54 15.35
CA VAL A 471 -32.09 14.73 16.14
C VAL A 471 -31.74 15.51 17.42
N ASP A 472 -32.40 16.64 17.67
CA ASP A 472 -32.28 17.39 18.93
C ASP A 472 -33.23 16.80 19.99
N CYS A 473 -32.71 15.89 20.79
CA CYS A 473 -33.47 15.13 21.77
C CYS A 473 -34.12 15.99 22.86
N ALA A 474 -33.66 17.23 23.07
CA ALA A 474 -34.30 18.16 24.00
C ALA A 474 -35.72 18.55 23.58
N ARG A 475 -36.10 18.28 22.32
CA ARG A 475 -37.42 18.56 21.75
C ARG A 475 -38.17 17.28 21.42
N HIS A 476 -38.08 16.27 22.29
CA HIS A 476 -38.68 14.94 22.10
C HIS A 476 -40.12 15.01 21.52
N ASP A 477 -41.01 15.79 22.15
CA ASP A 477 -42.42 15.92 21.74
C ASP A 477 -42.62 16.55 20.35
N GLN A 478 -41.63 17.27 19.82
CA GLN A 478 -41.69 17.88 18.48
C GLN A 478 -41.14 16.96 17.40
N ILE A 479 -40.38 15.95 17.79
CA ILE A 479 -39.65 15.07 16.89
C ILE A 479 -40.34 13.72 16.78
N CYS A 480 -41.01 13.27 17.83
CA CYS A 480 -41.73 12.01 17.86
C CYS A 480 -43.20 12.24 17.43
N PRO A 481 -43.69 11.56 16.37
CA PRO A 481 -43.08 10.40 15.73
C PRO A 481 -41.91 10.74 14.78
N LEU A 482 -40.79 10.05 14.96
CA LEU A 482 -39.58 10.25 14.15
C LEU A 482 -39.77 9.69 12.75
N LEU A 483 -39.57 10.53 11.75
CA LEU A 483 -39.82 10.19 10.36
C LEU A 483 -38.51 10.09 9.57
N LEU A 484 -38.25 8.91 9.00
CA LEU A 484 -37.06 8.61 8.21
C LEU A 484 -37.44 8.27 6.77
N ASP A 485 -36.88 9.02 5.83
CA ASP A 485 -37.09 8.87 4.39
C ASP A 485 -35.86 8.22 3.76
N LEU A 486 -36.06 7.07 3.09
CA LEU A 486 -35.00 6.35 2.38
C LEU A 486 -35.19 6.52 0.88
N GLU A 487 -34.09 6.84 0.19
CA GLU A 487 -34.04 6.91 -1.27
C GLU A 487 -33.47 5.60 -1.82
N GLU A 488 -34.01 5.10 -2.93
CA GLU A 488 -33.46 3.91 -3.59
C GLU A 488 -32.02 4.17 -4.03
N GLY A 489 -31.12 3.25 -3.67
CA GLY A 489 -29.70 3.36 -3.98
C GLY A 489 -29.35 2.75 -5.32
N GLY A 490 -28.19 3.11 -5.85
CA GLY A 490 -27.52 2.35 -6.91
C GLY A 490 -26.25 1.68 -6.39
N GLN A 491 -25.64 0.86 -7.23
CA GLN A 491 -24.38 0.19 -6.92
C GLN A 491 -23.30 0.56 -7.93
N ILE A 492 -22.05 0.45 -7.51
CA ILE A 492 -20.89 0.47 -8.39
C ILE A 492 -20.35 -0.95 -8.42
N GLU A 493 -20.27 -1.57 -9.60
CA GLU A 493 -19.52 -2.81 -9.81
C GLU A 493 -18.24 -2.48 -10.55
N VAL A 494 -17.12 -2.80 -9.93
CA VAL A 494 -15.79 -2.53 -10.45
C VAL A 494 -15.20 -3.79 -11.04
N SER A 495 -14.54 -3.68 -12.18
CA SER A 495 -13.61 -4.68 -12.70
C SER A 495 -12.21 -4.07 -12.78
N ALA A 496 -11.27 -4.60 -12.01
CA ALA A 496 -9.91 -4.10 -11.93
C ALA A 496 -8.93 -5.05 -12.63
N TRP A 497 -8.02 -4.50 -13.42
CA TRP A 497 -6.96 -5.23 -14.10
C TRP A 497 -5.59 -4.72 -13.66
N ASP A 498 -4.67 -5.65 -13.39
CA ASP A 498 -3.27 -5.35 -13.15
C ASP A 498 -2.53 -5.37 -14.48
N ASP A 499 -2.10 -4.19 -14.92
CA ASP A 499 -1.44 -3.99 -16.21
C ASP A 499 -0.02 -4.57 -16.26
N GLU A 500 0.65 -4.65 -15.11
CA GLU A 500 2.03 -5.15 -14.99
C GLU A 500 2.03 -6.69 -14.96
N ALA A 501 1.08 -7.28 -14.23
CA ALA A 501 0.93 -8.73 -14.14
C ALA A 501 0.15 -9.35 -15.32
N ASP A 502 -0.55 -8.54 -16.12
CA ASP A 502 -1.46 -8.99 -17.19
C ASP A 502 -2.53 -9.99 -16.68
N THR A 503 -3.10 -9.71 -15.51
CA THR A 503 -4.12 -10.54 -14.84
C THR A 503 -5.18 -9.68 -14.16
N PRO A 504 -6.36 -10.22 -13.79
CA PRO A 504 -7.29 -9.50 -12.93
C PRO A 504 -6.64 -9.08 -11.61
N CYS A 505 -6.90 -7.86 -11.16
CA CYS A 505 -6.28 -7.29 -9.97
C CYS A 505 -6.95 -7.88 -8.72
N ALA A 506 -6.51 -9.03 -8.24
CA ALA A 506 -7.11 -9.69 -7.08
C ALA A 506 -6.68 -9.09 -5.73
N GLY A 507 -7.64 -8.77 -4.86
CA GLY A 507 -7.42 -8.19 -3.52
C GLY A 507 -7.09 -6.69 -3.51
N CYS A 508 -7.12 -6.05 -4.68
CA CYS A 508 -6.79 -4.65 -4.87
C CYS A 508 -7.83 -3.75 -4.19
N LYS A 509 -7.36 -2.65 -3.59
CA LYS A 509 -8.24 -1.72 -2.89
C LYS A 509 -8.73 -0.67 -3.88
N VAL A 510 -10.04 -0.51 -3.98
CA VAL A 510 -10.68 0.50 -4.82
C VAL A 510 -11.31 1.54 -3.91
N GLY A 511 -10.80 2.77 -3.89
CA GLY A 511 -11.45 3.87 -3.19
C GLY A 511 -12.57 4.47 -4.03
N PHE A 512 -13.64 4.92 -3.40
CA PHE A 512 -14.62 5.78 -4.06
C PHE A 512 -15.07 6.92 -3.15
N ALA A 513 -15.37 8.07 -3.75
CA ALA A 513 -15.79 9.28 -3.04
C ALA A 513 -16.87 10.04 -3.83
N HIS A 514 -17.93 10.44 -3.13
CA HIS A 514 -18.96 11.34 -3.62
C HIS A 514 -18.66 12.78 -3.20
N GLU A 515 -19.17 13.76 -3.96
CA GLU A 515 -19.02 15.19 -3.65
C GLU A 515 -19.67 15.59 -2.32
N SER A 516 -20.73 14.89 -1.90
CA SER A 516 -21.41 15.13 -0.61
C SER A 516 -20.61 14.66 0.62
N GLY A 517 -19.43 14.06 0.41
CA GLY A 517 -18.57 13.56 1.48
C GLY A 517 -18.69 12.06 1.76
N THR A 518 -19.62 11.34 1.12
CA THR A 518 -19.66 9.87 1.18
C THR A 518 -18.36 9.31 0.63
N ARG A 519 -17.66 8.49 1.41
CA ARG A 519 -16.43 7.82 0.98
C ARG A 519 -16.52 6.35 1.36
N GLY A 520 -15.94 5.50 0.54
CA GLY A 520 -15.83 4.09 0.83
C GLY A 520 -14.65 3.47 0.10
N SER A 521 -14.46 2.19 0.35
CA SER A 521 -13.53 1.39 -0.43
C SER A 521 -14.07 0.00 -0.65
N LEU A 522 -13.83 -0.54 -1.83
CA LEU A 522 -14.08 -1.91 -2.19
C LEU A 522 -12.76 -2.67 -2.21
N ARG A 523 -12.86 -3.99 -2.17
CA ARG A 523 -11.74 -4.89 -2.43
C ARG A 523 -12.18 -5.88 -3.48
N THR A 524 -11.32 -6.08 -4.47
CA THR A 524 -11.59 -6.97 -5.58
C THR A 524 -11.35 -8.43 -5.20
N ASP A 525 -12.18 -9.31 -5.75
CA ASP A 525 -12.09 -10.76 -5.58
C ASP A 525 -10.99 -11.38 -6.48
N ALA A 526 -10.91 -12.71 -6.53
CA ALA A 526 -9.92 -13.42 -7.37
C ALA A 526 -10.07 -13.14 -8.88
N ASN A 527 -11.25 -12.71 -9.34
CA ASN A 527 -11.52 -12.32 -10.71
C ASN A 527 -11.32 -10.81 -10.96
N GLY A 528 -10.80 -10.09 -9.96
CA GLY A 528 -10.59 -8.66 -10.04
C GLY A 528 -11.89 -7.85 -9.95
N THR A 529 -13.02 -8.42 -9.52
CA THR A 529 -14.29 -7.70 -9.45
C THR A 529 -14.66 -7.32 -8.02
N ALA A 530 -15.38 -6.20 -7.85
CA ALA A 530 -15.91 -5.79 -6.55
C ALA A 530 -17.21 -5.00 -6.71
N THR A 531 -18.21 -5.27 -5.88
CA THR A 531 -19.47 -4.53 -5.90
C THR A 531 -19.65 -3.74 -4.61
N SER A 532 -20.07 -2.48 -4.73
CA SER A 532 -20.39 -1.65 -3.57
C SER A 532 -21.69 -2.06 -2.89
N GLY A 533 -21.84 -1.62 -1.64
CA GLY A 533 -23.16 -1.49 -1.04
C GLY A 533 -24.01 -0.46 -1.79
N GLN A 534 -25.23 -0.24 -1.30
CA GLN A 534 -26.14 0.76 -1.88
C GLN A 534 -25.61 2.17 -1.63
N LEU A 535 -25.44 2.92 -2.71
CA LEU A 535 -24.91 4.27 -2.75
C LEU A 535 -26.01 5.24 -3.16
N ALA A 536 -26.00 6.43 -2.56
CA ALA A 536 -26.91 7.49 -2.95
C ALA A 536 -26.66 7.87 -4.43
N PRO A 537 -27.70 8.15 -5.23
CA PRO A 537 -27.52 8.60 -6.60
C PRO A 537 -26.64 9.86 -6.68
N GLY A 538 -25.78 9.94 -7.70
CA GLY A 538 -24.87 11.08 -7.88
C GLY A 538 -23.53 10.71 -8.52
N GLN A 539 -22.59 11.68 -8.53
CA GLN A 539 -21.28 11.50 -9.14
C GLN A 539 -20.23 11.03 -8.15
N TYR A 540 -19.61 9.89 -8.45
CA TYR A 540 -18.57 9.27 -7.66
C TYR A 540 -17.24 9.30 -8.39
N TRP A 541 -16.19 9.69 -7.68
CA TRP A 541 -14.81 9.47 -8.07
C TRP A 541 -14.38 8.09 -7.60
N VAL A 542 -14.02 7.20 -8.51
CA VAL A 542 -13.57 5.83 -8.23
C VAL A 542 -12.11 5.69 -8.63
N VAL A 543 -11.29 5.10 -7.77
CA VAL A 543 -9.83 5.01 -7.93
C VAL A 543 -9.29 3.68 -7.44
N LEU A 544 -8.41 3.06 -8.22
CA LEU A 544 -7.66 1.87 -7.79
C LEU A 544 -6.45 2.31 -6.96
N GLU A 545 -6.47 2.06 -5.66
CA GLU A 545 -5.33 2.32 -4.78
C GLU A 545 -4.25 1.24 -4.98
N GLN A 546 -3.05 1.67 -5.35
CA GLN A 546 -1.87 0.80 -5.40
C GLN A 546 -1.14 0.86 -4.06
N LEU A 547 -0.95 -0.30 -3.45
CA LEU A 547 -0.21 -0.49 -2.21
C LEU A 547 1.03 -1.32 -2.52
N ARG A 548 2.21 -0.72 -2.43
CA ARG A 548 3.48 -1.42 -2.63
C ARG A 548 4.23 -1.53 -1.32
N SER A 549 4.65 -2.75 -0.98
CA SER A 549 5.63 -2.98 0.09
C SER A 549 7.01 -2.66 -0.42
N ARG A 550 7.75 -1.87 0.34
CA ARG A 550 9.12 -1.43 0.05
C ARG A 550 10.00 -1.71 1.27
N GLY A 551 9.93 -2.94 1.78
CA GLY A 551 10.61 -3.34 3.00
C GLY A 551 9.78 -2.97 4.23
N ALA A 552 10.32 -2.11 5.09
CA ALA A 552 9.68 -1.59 6.29
C ALA A 552 8.58 -0.55 5.99
N VAL A 553 8.50 -0.05 4.76
CA VAL A 553 7.59 1.02 4.35
C VAL A 553 6.53 0.47 3.38
N ILE A 554 5.29 0.92 3.54
CA ILE A 554 4.23 0.74 2.53
C ILE A 554 4.03 2.08 1.81
N SER A 555 4.21 2.10 0.50
CA SER A 555 3.80 3.24 -0.31
C SER A 555 2.38 3.05 -0.81
N ARG A 556 1.52 4.04 -0.59
CA ARG A 556 0.17 4.10 -1.16
C ARG A 556 0.12 5.19 -2.23
N SER A 557 -0.26 4.82 -3.45
CA SER A 557 -0.57 5.75 -4.52
C SER A 557 -2.00 5.51 -5.02
N GLY A 558 -2.64 6.54 -5.59
CA GLY A 558 -3.97 6.40 -6.21
C GLY A 558 -3.93 5.70 -7.58
N GLY A 559 -2.79 5.15 -7.99
CA GLY A 559 -2.60 4.61 -9.33
C GLY A 559 -2.86 5.62 -10.46
N SER A 560 -2.85 5.13 -11.69
CA SER A 560 -3.29 5.85 -12.90
C SER A 560 -4.74 5.52 -13.29
N ALA A 561 -5.36 4.53 -12.65
CA ALA A 561 -6.71 4.06 -12.91
C ALA A 561 -7.74 4.75 -12.00
N GLN A 562 -8.27 5.88 -12.46
CA GLN A 562 -9.29 6.68 -11.78
C GLN A 562 -10.37 7.16 -12.76
N ARG A 563 -11.64 7.17 -12.34
CA ARG A 563 -12.80 7.54 -13.19
C ARG A 563 -13.89 8.24 -12.39
N TRP A 564 -14.54 9.21 -13.01
CA TRP A 564 -15.83 9.74 -12.55
C TRP A 564 -16.95 8.86 -13.10
N VAL A 565 -17.90 8.49 -12.26
CA VAL A 565 -19.03 7.63 -12.64
C VAL A 565 -20.31 8.18 -12.02
N SER A 566 -21.42 8.07 -12.75
CA SER A 566 -22.75 8.43 -12.25
C SER A 566 -23.45 7.19 -11.75
N VAL A 567 -23.92 7.24 -10.50
CA VAL A 567 -24.76 6.21 -9.90
C VAL A 567 -26.21 6.66 -9.98
N GLU A 568 -27.09 5.81 -10.48
CA GLU A 568 -28.54 6.05 -10.56
C GLU A 568 -29.28 5.09 -9.62
N ALA A 569 -30.46 5.50 -9.16
CA ALA A 569 -31.28 4.66 -8.27
C ALA A 569 -31.70 3.36 -8.96
N GLY A 570 -31.55 2.23 -8.27
CA GLY A 570 -31.95 0.91 -8.72
C GLY A 570 -31.04 0.29 -9.80
N THR A 571 -29.92 0.91 -10.15
CA THR A 571 -29.01 0.41 -11.20
C THR A 571 -27.64 0.05 -10.64
N THR A 572 -26.92 -0.80 -11.38
CA THR A 572 -25.50 -1.10 -11.14
C THR A 572 -24.67 -0.43 -12.22
N THR A 573 -23.85 0.56 -11.83
CA THR A 573 -22.90 1.23 -12.71
C THR A 573 -21.63 0.40 -12.78
N HIS A 574 -21.32 -0.15 -13.96
CA HIS A 574 -20.10 -0.92 -14.19
C HIS A 574 -18.90 0.00 -14.46
N VAL A 575 -17.79 -0.24 -13.78
CA VAL A 575 -16.59 0.60 -13.83
C VAL A 575 -15.36 -0.26 -14.01
N GLN A 576 -14.74 -0.18 -15.19
CA GLN A 576 -13.46 -0.84 -15.39
C GLN A 576 -12.30 0.06 -14.90
N LEU A 577 -11.33 -0.49 -14.18
CA LEU A 577 -10.12 0.19 -13.73
C LEU A 577 -8.90 -0.63 -14.18
N GLY A 578 -7.92 0.00 -14.83
CA GLY A 578 -6.90 -0.75 -15.59
C GLY A 578 -7.48 -1.31 -16.90
N SER A 579 -6.66 -1.94 -17.74
CA SER A 579 -7.15 -2.60 -18.97
C SER A 579 -6.19 -3.69 -19.45
N PRO A 580 -6.69 -4.86 -19.90
CA PRO A 580 -5.85 -5.88 -20.50
C PRO A 580 -5.12 -5.31 -21.72
N LEU A 581 -3.78 -5.41 -21.71
CA LEU A 581 -2.97 -4.89 -22.79
C LEU A 581 -3.12 -5.83 -24.00
N VAL A 582 -3.56 -5.27 -25.13
CA VAL A 582 -3.61 -6.02 -26.39
C VAL A 582 -2.22 -6.12 -27.00
N SER A 583 -1.85 -7.31 -27.44
CA SER A 583 -0.60 -7.52 -28.18
C SER A 583 -0.77 -7.02 -29.61
N VAL A 584 -0.01 -6.00 -29.99
CA VAL A 584 0.02 -5.47 -31.36
C VAL A 584 1.31 -5.90 -32.02
N VAL A 585 1.19 -6.59 -33.16
CA VAL A 585 2.33 -6.99 -33.98
C VAL A 585 2.86 -5.77 -34.73
N VAL A 586 4.12 -5.41 -34.50
CA VAL A 586 4.82 -4.37 -35.24
C VAL A 586 5.71 -5.01 -36.29
N ARG A 587 5.42 -4.73 -37.56
CA ARG A 587 6.22 -5.18 -38.70
C ARG A 587 7.14 -4.05 -39.14
N LEU A 588 8.44 -4.28 -39.08
CA LEU A 588 9.43 -3.29 -39.49
C LEU A 588 9.73 -3.43 -40.99
N GLY A 589 9.77 -2.29 -41.69
CA GLY A 589 10.20 -2.24 -43.09
C GLY A 589 11.67 -2.62 -43.31
N ALA A 590 12.50 -2.60 -42.27
CA ALA A 590 13.90 -3.01 -42.24
C ALA A 590 14.20 -3.78 -40.93
N PRO A 591 15.26 -4.61 -40.87
CA PRO A 591 15.64 -5.28 -39.63
C PRO A 591 15.86 -4.29 -38.48
N LEU A 592 15.50 -4.70 -37.27
CA LEU A 592 15.76 -3.94 -36.05
C LEU A 592 17.27 -3.63 -35.96
N PRO A 593 17.67 -2.35 -35.84
CA PRO A 593 19.08 -1.99 -35.79
C PRO A 593 19.81 -2.66 -34.62
N ALA A 594 21.04 -3.10 -34.84
CA ALA A 594 21.86 -3.71 -33.80
C ALA A 594 22.07 -2.73 -32.63
N GLY A 595 21.89 -3.22 -31.39
CA GLY A 595 22.02 -2.41 -30.18
C GLY A 595 20.83 -1.49 -29.89
N MET A 596 19.72 -1.64 -30.63
CA MET A 596 18.47 -0.92 -30.37
C MET A 596 17.32 -1.88 -30.01
N GLN A 597 16.32 -1.33 -29.33
CA GLN A 597 15.06 -1.98 -28.99
C GLN A 597 13.88 -1.08 -29.36
N LEU A 598 12.75 -1.68 -29.70
CA LEU A 598 11.51 -0.92 -29.88
C LEU A 598 10.79 -0.79 -28.54
N VAL A 599 10.37 0.43 -28.21
CA VAL A 599 9.74 0.76 -26.94
C VAL A 599 8.43 1.49 -27.21
N GLY A 600 7.33 0.96 -26.67
CA GLY A 600 6.02 1.58 -26.65
C GLY A 600 5.81 2.37 -25.37
N THR A 601 5.69 3.69 -25.46
CA THR A 601 5.43 4.59 -24.33
C THR A 601 3.99 5.10 -24.36
N ARG A 602 3.28 4.98 -23.24
CA ARG A 602 1.91 5.45 -23.02
C ARG A 602 1.81 6.28 -21.73
N PRO A 603 0.72 7.03 -21.53
CA PRO A 603 0.43 7.67 -20.24
C PRO A 603 0.46 6.68 -19.06
N SER A 604 0.01 5.44 -19.28
CA SER A 604 -0.03 4.39 -18.26
C SER A 604 1.27 3.65 -18.00
N GLY A 605 2.29 3.79 -18.85
CA GLY A 605 3.56 3.09 -18.67
C GLY A 605 4.30 2.82 -19.98
N ILE A 606 5.33 1.98 -19.88
CA ILE A 606 6.25 1.65 -20.97
C ILE A 606 6.18 0.14 -21.23
N SER A 607 6.26 -0.27 -22.50
CA SER A 607 6.39 -1.67 -22.92
C SER A 607 7.57 -1.80 -23.87
N VAL A 608 8.57 -2.59 -23.48
CA VAL A 608 9.61 -3.03 -24.40
C VAL A 608 9.03 -4.10 -25.31
N ALA A 609 9.29 -4.01 -26.61
CA ALA A 609 8.74 -4.94 -27.59
C ALA A 609 9.41 -6.33 -27.47
N GLU A 610 8.60 -7.38 -27.46
CA GLU A 610 9.10 -8.75 -27.58
C GLU A 610 9.52 -9.01 -29.03
N VAL A 611 10.78 -9.39 -29.24
CA VAL A 611 11.30 -9.70 -30.57
C VAL A 611 10.85 -11.12 -30.96
N ARG A 612 9.97 -11.24 -31.96
CA ARG A 612 9.60 -12.54 -32.56
C ARG A 612 10.58 -12.91 -33.68
N SER A 613 11.01 -11.91 -34.45
CA SER A 613 12.09 -11.97 -35.43
C SER A 613 12.70 -10.57 -35.62
N ASP A 614 13.78 -10.46 -36.40
CA ASP A 614 14.45 -9.20 -36.70
C ASP A 614 13.54 -8.14 -37.37
N ARG A 615 12.38 -8.53 -37.91
CA ARG A 615 11.39 -7.63 -38.53
C ARG A 615 10.00 -7.69 -37.93
N THR A 616 9.76 -8.59 -36.98
CA THR A 616 8.45 -8.75 -36.34
C THR A 616 8.61 -8.66 -34.84
N LEU A 617 7.99 -7.64 -34.26
CA LEU A 617 7.99 -7.41 -32.82
C LEU A 617 6.57 -7.41 -32.30
N VAL A 618 6.40 -7.63 -31.00
CA VAL A 618 5.11 -7.52 -30.32
C VAL A 618 5.22 -6.43 -29.27
N VAL A 619 4.41 -5.39 -29.42
CA VAL A 619 4.28 -4.32 -28.44
C VAL A 619 2.93 -4.45 -27.76
N LYS A 620 2.91 -4.40 -26.43
CA LYS A 620 1.66 -4.32 -25.68
C LYS A 620 1.07 -2.93 -25.87
N HIS A 621 -0.23 -2.82 -26.14
CA HIS A 621 -0.97 -1.57 -26.35
C HIS A 621 -2.22 -1.55 -25.46
N ARG A 622 -2.70 -0.36 -25.09
CA ARG A 622 -3.95 -0.18 -24.36
C ARG A 622 -4.97 0.54 -25.22
N THR A 623 -6.10 -0.11 -25.46
CA THR A 623 -7.26 0.53 -26.08
C THR A 623 -7.71 1.74 -25.25
N GLY A 624 -7.83 2.90 -25.87
CA GLY A 624 -8.12 4.18 -25.21
C GLY A 624 -6.89 5.06 -24.94
N GLU A 625 -5.66 4.56 -25.11
CA GLU A 625 -4.42 5.35 -24.94
C GLU A 625 -3.52 5.29 -26.17
N ALA A 626 -3.04 6.44 -26.64
CA ALA A 626 -2.05 6.45 -27.72
C ALA A 626 -0.71 5.90 -27.21
N THR A 627 -0.15 4.91 -27.91
CA THR A 627 1.19 4.38 -27.65
C THR A 627 2.19 5.00 -28.62
N ARG A 628 3.15 5.77 -28.13
CA ARG A 628 4.29 6.25 -28.91
C ARG A 628 5.30 5.13 -29.09
N LEU A 629 5.73 4.89 -30.32
CA LEU A 629 6.70 3.86 -30.64
C LEU A 629 8.03 4.51 -30.97
N SER A 630 9.03 4.25 -30.13
CA SER A 630 10.38 4.76 -30.29
C SER A 630 11.38 3.63 -30.41
N LEU A 631 12.40 3.81 -31.25
CA LEU A 631 13.63 3.04 -31.13
C LEU A 631 14.47 3.65 -30.03
N SER A 632 14.86 2.86 -29.05
CA SER A 632 15.78 3.23 -27.97
C SER A 632 17.07 2.44 -28.10
N SER A 633 18.20 3.05 -27.77
CA SER A 633 19.40 2.28 -27.49
C SER A 633 19.17 1.37 -26.27
N LEU A 634 19.91 0.25 -26.21
CA LEU A 634 19.88 -0.64 -25.04
C LEU A 634 20.43 0.03 -23.77
N SER A 635 21.30 1.03 -23.91
CA SER A 635 21.81 1.89 -22.84
C SER A 635 20.84 2.99 -22.43
N HIS A 636 19.71 3.16 -23.14
CA HIS A 636 18.69 4.20 -22.92
C HIS A 636 19.21 5.66 -23.00
N ASP A 637 20.42 5.86 -23.53
CA ASP A 637 21.07 7.16 -23.74
C ASP A 637 20.56 7.91 -24.98
N SER A 638 19.75 7.26 -25.80
CA SER A 638 19.20 7.84 -27.01
C SER A 638 17.93 7.13 -27.44
N TRP A 639 16.98 7.90 -27.95
CA TRP A 639 15.77 7.35 -28.55
C TRP A 639 15.25 8.23 -29.68
N VAL A 640 14.53 7.60 -30.60
CA VAL A 640 13.92 8.25 -31.76
C VAL A 640 12.48 7.78 -31.92
N LEU A 641 11.55 8.72 -32.01
CA LEU A 641 10.14 8.44 -32.27
C LEU A 641 9.95 8.03 -33.72
N LEU A 642 9.42 6.83 -33.95
CA LEU A 642 9.11 6.31 -35.28
C LEU A 642 7.63 6.45 -35.64
N GLY A 643 6.73 6.36 -34.65
CA GLY A 643 5.30 6.39 -34.92
C GLY A 643 4.46 6.26 -33.66
N ASN A 644 3.17 5.99 -33.85
CA ASN A 644 2.25 5.74 -32.76
C ASN A 644 1.19 4.68 -33.11
N ILE A 645 0.70 3.99 -32.09
CA ILE A 645 -0.55 3.24 -32.13
C ILE A 645 -1.61 4.20 -31.56
N PRO A 646 -2.63 4.62 -32.35
CA PRO A 646 -3.67 5.51 -31.87
C PRO A 646 -4.46 4.93 -30.70
N ALA A 647 -5.04 5.79 -29.86
CA ALA A 647 -5.91 5.38 -28.76
C ALA A 647 -7.12 4.54 -29.25
N THR A 648 -7.60 4.80 -30.46
CA THR A 648 -8.75 4.14 -31.08
C THR A 648 -8.36 2.95 -31.95
N PHE A 649 -7.16 2.37 -31.75
CA PHE A 649 -6.67 1.29 -32.58
C PHE A 649 -7.35 -0.04 -32.22
N GLU A 650 -8.03 -0.64 -33.19
CA GLU A 650 -8.73 -1.94 -33.05
C GLU A 650 -8.05 -3.08 -33.85
N GLY A 651 -6.92 -2.80 -34.49
CA GLY A 651 -6.18 -3.79 -35.29
C GLY A 651 -5.30 -4.71 -34.45
N SER A 652 -4.75 -5.73 -35.09
CA SER A 652 -3.78 -6.67 -34.48
C SER A 652 -2.34 -6.44 -34.94
N ALA A 653 -2.12 -5.60 -35.95
CA ALA A 653 -0.79 -5.32 -36.49
C ALA A 653 -0.68 -3.91 -37.06
N ILE A 654 0.53 -3.36 -37.02
CA ILE A 654 0.92 -2.12 -37.69
C ILE A 654 2.24 -2.29 -38.42
N ASP A 655 2.42 -1.52 -39.49
CA ASP A 655 3.69 -1.42 -40.19
C ASP A 655 4.42 -0.15 -39.75
N LEU A 656 5.70 -0.28 -39.41
CA LEU A 656 6.55 0.82 -38.97
C LEU A 656 7.76 0.92 -39.88
N VAL A 657 7.99 2.12 -40.41
CA VAL A 657 9.18 2.41 -41.22
C VAL A 657 10.32 2.75 -40.28
N VAL A 658 11.48 2.10 -40.47
CA VAL A 658 12.74 2.47 -39.81
C VAL A 658 13.54 3.33 -40.78
N PRO A 659 13.65 4.65 -40.56
CA PRO A 659 14.37 5.54 -41.46
C PRO A 659 15.86 5.18 -41.51
N LEU A 660 16.50 5.42 -42.66
CA LEU A 660 17.94 5.21 -42.85
C LEU A 660 18.70 6.53 -42.83
N THR A 661 18.34 7.40 -41.91
CA THR A 661 18.95 8.72 -41.71
C THR A 661 19.95 8.68 -40.57
N SER A 662 20.90 9.61 -40.59
CA SER A 662 21.82 9.84 -39.48
C SER A 662 22.04 11.33 -39.31
N LEU A 663 21.77 11.83 -38.11
CA LEU A 663 22.08 13.20 -37.71
C LEU A 663 23.20 13.16 -36.67
N CYS A 664 24.31 13.86 -36.90
CA CYS A 664 25.37 14.00 -35.90
C CYS A 664 25.74 15.47 -35.71
N GLY A 665 26.45 15.76 -34.61
CA GLY A 665 27.02 17.07 -34.35
C GLY A 665 27.90 17.06 -33.10
N GLN A 666 28.49 18.20 -32.78
CA GLN A 666 29.34 18.38 -31.60
C GLN A 666 28.99 19.68 -30.88
N LEU A 667 28.68 19.62 -29.59
CA LEU A 667 28.46 20.81 -28.75
C LEU A 667 29.80 21.43 -28.33
N GLU A 668 29.89 22.76 -28.40
CA GLU A 668 31.05 23.48 -27.88
C GLU A 668 31.00 23.56 -26.34
N PRO A 669 32.13 23.34 -25.64
CA PRO A 669 32.17 23.43 -24.18
C PRO A 669 31.98 24.88 -23.74
N SER A 670 30.78 25.22 -23.26
CA SER A 670 30.62 26.29 -22.27
C SER A 670 30.94 25.72 -20.89
N GLY A 671 31.51 26.51 -19.97
CA GLY A 671 32.07 26.02 -18.69
C GLY A 671 31.22 24.95 -17.97
N SER A 672 31.91 23.96 -17.40
CA SER A 672 31.41 22.71 -16.81
C SER A 672 30.35 21.95 -17.64
N GLY A 673 30.78 21.42 -18.79
CA GLY A 673 30.38 20.07 -19.25
C GLY A 673 29.55 19.99 -20.52
N ALA A 674 30.19 19.88 -21.69
CA ALA A 674 29.54 19.39 -22.92
C ALA A 674 29.33 17.86 -22.92
N ALA A 675 29.90 17.15 -21.93
CA ALA A 675 29.75 15.71 -21.75
C ALA A 675 28.42 15.37 -21.06
N SER A 676 27.76 14.29 -21.47
CA SER A 676 26.49 13.85 -20.89
C SER A 676 25.39 14.92 -20.91
N SER A 677 25.44 15.81 -21.90
CA SER A 677 24.38 16.79 -22.17
C SER A 677 23.28 16.13 -22.98
N GLU A 678 22.02 16.40 -22.61
CA GLU A 678 20.86 15.93 -23.36
C GLU A 678 20.61 16.85 -24.57
N VAL A 679 20.66 16.26 -25.77
CA VAL A 679 20.32 16.92 -27.03
C VAL A 679 18.91 16.49 -27.41
N GLN A 680 18.00 17.45 -27.45
CA GLN A 680 16.60 17.25 -27.81
C GLN A 680 16.34 17.74 -29.24
N ILE A 681 15.75 16.87 -30.07
CA ILE A 681 15.34 17.21 -31.43
C ILE A 681 13.83 17.37 -31.46
N VAL A 682 13.36 18.57 -31.74
CA VAL A 682 11.95 18.96 -31.69
C VAL A 682 11.42 19.20 -33.10
N ARG A 683 10.26 18.63 -33.44
CA ARG A 683 9.58 18.90 -34.72
C ARG A 683 9.09 20.33 -34.77
N LEU A 684 9.38 21.04 -35.86
CA LEU A 684 8.88 22.39 -36.07
C LEU A 684 7.37 22.44 -36.39
N SER A 685 6.78 21.32 -36.83
CA SER A 685 5.38 21.25 -37.22
C SER A 685 4.41 21.36 -36.04
N ASP A 686 4.75 20.74 -34.91
CA ASP A 686 3.86 20.57 -33.75
C ASP A 686 4.56 20.81 -32.41
N GLY A 687 5.86 21.16 -32.42
CA GLY A 687 6.65 21.30 -31.20
C GLY A 687 6.90 19.98 -30.47
N GLY A 688 6.56 18.84 -31.08
CA GLY A 688 6.72 17.52 -30.47
C GLY A 688 8.16 17.04 -30.48
N LEU A 689 8.60 16.44 -29.37
CA LEU A 689 9.94 15.84 -29.27
C LEU A 689 10.03 14.61 -30.19
N ALA A 690 10.97 14.65 -31.12
CA ALA A 690 11.20 13.63 -32.15
C ALA A 690 12.29 12.63 -31.77
N ALA A 691 13.33 13.10 -31.08
CA ALA A 691 14.44 12.27 -30.65
C ALA A 691 15.21 12.95 -29.51
N VAL A 692 15.92 12.11 -28.76
CA VAL A 692 16.89 12.53 -27.74
C VAL A 692 18.19 11.75 -27.95
N ALA A 693 19.32 12.41 -27.74
CA ALA A 693 20.61 11.74 -27.62
C ALA A 693 21.46 12.42 -26.55
N MET A 694 22.22 11.63 -25.82
CA MET A 694 23.25 12.11 -24.91
C MET A 694 24.55 12.36 -25.66
N THR A 695 25.27 13.43 -25.28
CA THR A 695 26.61 13.67 -25.79
C THR A 695 27.66 12.78 -25.14
N SER A 696 28.67 12.39 -25.92
CA SER A 696 29.89 11.72 -25.43
C SER A 696 30.73 12.64 -24.55
N ALA A 697 31.80 12.11 -23.96
CA ALA A 697 32.77 12.90 -23.20
C ALA A 697 33.36 14.08 -23.99
N GLU A 698 33.47 13.94 -25.32
CA GLU A 698 33.94 14.99 -26.24
C GLU A 698 32.82 15.91 -26.77
N GLY A 699 31.60 15.81 -26.23
CA GLY A 699 30.46 16.62 -26.64
C GLY A 699 29.80 16.20 -27.95
N ARG A 700 30.12 15.01 -28.49
CA ARG A 700 29.55 14.51 -29.75
C ARG A 700 28.23 13.80 -29.50
N PHE A 701 27.24 14.01 -30.36
CA PHE A 701 26.00 13.23 -30.37
C PHE A 701 25.71 12.71 -31.78
N CYS A 702 24.97 11.60 -31.86
CA CYS A 702 24.40 11.09 -33.09
C CYS A 702 22.99 10.53 -32.84
N CYS A 703 22.01 10.99 -33.61
CA CYS A 703 20.66 10.45 -33.68
C CYS A 703 20.49 9.73 -35.01
N ARG A 704 20.39 8.40 -34.98
CA ARG A 704 20.12 7.58 -36.17
C ARG A 704 18.65 7.27 -36.27
N HIS A 705 18.16 7.06 -37.49
CA HIS A 705 16.78 6.67 -37.79
C HIS A 705 15.73 7.76 -37.51
N LEU A 706 16.14 9.03 -37.45
CA LEU A 706 15.21 10.16 -37.36
C LEU A 706 14.37 10.29 -38.64
N PRO A 707 13.03 10.30 -38.58
CA PRO A 707 12.22 10.51 -39.78
C PRO A 707 12.59 11.79 -40.55
N ALA A 708 12.29 11.83 -41.84
CA ALA A 708 12.48 13.04 -42.63
C ALA A 708 11.52 14.15 -42.13
N GLY A 709 12.00 15.40 -42.07
CA GLY A 709 11.22 16.51 -41.54
C GLY A 709 12.04 17.75 -41.24
N ASN A 710 11.35 18.77 -40.69
CA ASN A 710 11.95 20.02 -40.25
C ASN A 710 12.01 20.05 -38.72
N TYR A 711 13.20 20.30 -38.19
CA TYR A 711 13.50 20.14 -36.77
C TYR A 711 14.24 21.35 -36.18
N ALA A 712 14.10 21.53 -34.88
CA ALA A 712 14.98 22.33 -34.04
C ALA A 712 15.81 21.40 -33.15
N LEU A 713 17.11 21.66 -33.06
CA LEU A 713 17.98 21.10 -32.04
C LEU A 713 17.98 22.02 -30.82
N THR A 714 17.69 21.46 -29.66
CA THR A 714 17.60 22.16 -28.38
C THR A 714 18.47 21.48 -27.33
N VAL A 715 19.05 22.26 -26.42
CA VAL A 715 19.84 21.79 -25.27
C VAL A 715 19.44 22.63 -24.07
N GLY A 716 19.08 21.98 -22.95
CA GLY A 716 18.59 22.70 -21.76
C GLY A 716 17.32 23.54 -22.00
N GLY A 717 16.53 23.20 -23.01
CA GLY A 717 15.34 23.94 -23.43
C GLY A 717 15.60 25.13 -24.37
N GLU A 718 16.86 25.48 -24.66
CA GLU A 718 17.22 26.55 -25.60
C GLU A 718 17.45 25.99 -27.01
N ALA A 719 16.88 26.63 -28.04
CA ALA A 719 17.08 26.25 -29.44
C ALA A 719 18.43 26.74 -29.97
N LEU A 720 19.28 25.80 -30.41
CA LEU A 720 20.61 26.09 -30.94
C LEU A 720 20.62 26.21 -32.47
N ARG A 721 19.85 25.36 -33.17
CA ARG A 721 19.81 25.35 -34.65
C ARG A 721 18.54 24.71 -35.18
N THR A 722 17.97 25.27 -36.23
CA THR A 722 16.93 24.62 -37.04
C THR A 722 17.54 23.98 -38.29
N PHE A 723 17.05 22.81 -38.68
CA PHE A 723 17.52 22.10 -39.87
C PHE A 723 16.38 21.29 -40.52
N ALA A 724 16.54 21.01 -41.82
CA ALA A 724 15.69 20.08 -42.55
C ALA A 724 16.48 18.79 -42.78
N LEU A 725 15.84 17.65 -42.56
CA LEU A 725 16.41 16.32 -42.81
C LEU A 725 15.58 15.62 -43.88
N ALA A 726 16.21 15.29 -45.01
CA ALA A 726 15.61 14.53 -46.10
C ALA A 726 15.68 13.02 -45.85
N ASP A 727 14.88 12.26 -46.60
CA ASP A 727 14.90 10.80 -46.49
C ASP A 727 16.28 10.23 -46.86
N ARG A 728 16.73 9.24 -46.09
CA ARG A 728 18.05 8.59 -46.18
C ARG A 728 19.26 9.55 -46.12
N GLN A 729 19.07 10.78 -45.64
CA GLN A 729 20.15 11.76 -45.52
C GLN A 729 21.04 11.45 -44.31
N GLU A 730 22.35 11.54 -44.52
CA GLU A 730 23.33 11.71 -43.46
C GLU A 730 23.66 13.21 -43.35
N LEU A 731 23.41 13.79 -42.19
CA LEU A 731 23.58 15.21 -41.91
C LEU A 731 24.47 15.40 -40.69
N ASP A 732 25.60 16.09 -40.86
CA ASP A 732 26.44 16.56 -39.76
C ASP A 732 26.23 18.06 -39.58
N LEU A 733 25.76 18.47 -38.40
CA LEU A 733 25.54 19.88 -38.07
C LEU A 733 26.85 20.62 -37.73
N GLY A 734 27.97 19.90 -37.62
CA GLY A 734 29.27 20.43 -37.24
C GLY A 734 29.30 20.86 -35.76
N ARG A 735 30.11 21.88 -35.46
CA ARG A 735 30.21 22.45 -34.11
C ARG A 735 29.05 23.42 -33.83
N LEU A 736 28.46 23.28 -32.65
CA LEU A 736 27.29 24.02 -32.20
C LEU A 736 27.60 24.71 -30.87
N GLY A 737 27.67 26.03 -30.88
CA GLY A 737 27.86 26.90 -29.71
C GLY A 737 26.87 28.07 -29.72
N LYS A 738 26.79 28.85 -28.64
CA LYS A 738 25.97 30.07 -28.62
C LYS A 738 26.38 30.97 -29.79
N PRO A 739 25.45 31.58 -30.55
CA PRO A 739 25.82 32.62 -31.48
C PRO A 739 26.46 33.77 -30.68
N HIS A 740 27.70 34.11 -31.00
CA HIS A 740 28.28 35.38 -30.59
C HIS A 740 27.54 36.49 -31.37
N GLY A 741 26.65 37.22 -30.68
CA GLY A 741 26.17 38.56 -31.04
C GLY A 741 25.51 38.70 -32.40
#